data_AF-A0A4U0ZN69-F1
#
_entry.id   AF-A0A4U0ZN69-F1
#
_cell.length_a   1.000
_cell.length_b   1.000
_cell.length_c   1.000
_cell.angle_alpha   90.00
_cell.angle_beta   90.00
_cell.angle_gamma   90.00
#
_symmetry.space_group_name_H-M   'P 1'
#
loop_
_entity.id
_entity.type
_entity.pdbx_description
1 polymer ?
#
loop_
_entity_poly.entity_id
_entity_poly.type
_entity_poly.pdbx_seq_one_letter_code
_entity_poly.pdbx_strand_id
1 'polypeptide(L)'
;MKIKCKLSIFIVVSLSGVWRGMNKSAYLTTGLAIKALSRLSKADILVHGKENIPPGPIIFVMNHFTRIETILLPNYISDLTGKPGYSLAAASLFKGGLGKFFDLVGVISTADPKRDALIVQSLLGQQANWIIFPEGSMVKTKKIVEGGKYMIAHPDGAHEPHTGAAVLALKAELFRRQLMKARAESPEKVGGMLDILGVKTFHEVAGEPTTIVPVNLTYYPIRAAENIALSIASKLVKDMPERVIEEIMTEGTMLLSGVDLDIRFGPPIHISEYLHDSWINTEFNGLTVSPELKKDMKATAYSVMQRYMDAIYSLTTVNHEHLFASFLRFYPFKRILEREFKRRVFYAASLISDGEKGLETIALHKSLKKNQAHLLTDDRYKKYKNFLKLAIEKGVVKRDGDYLIRDRAKISAPLSLHRGRINNPVEVIANEAEPLKALQSFMKSIAWQPNTLMSHLVARYMLRRDKARYESDCKKYGSLEAEGKKKLGRPFLLRGYRNTGVVLVHSYLSQPREVMALARALRNKGFWVYGQRLPGHGTSAEDLAGRKYKEWIEAVENGYVLMSSYCREVVVGGVGLGGSLCLDLAARVKGIKGVFAVSPAFSLKNYSTEFMPGRDVLNRILNKLKRGEAQEKYLAFAQVNGHINYVANPVEGIRELGEFLESIEKSYTNISQPVLIIQADGNPVVSPKGSGKVFGRIGSSQKEFSLLSSDQHILVNGKGSTRVLEKIILFVQGL
;
A
#
# COMPACT_ATOMS: atom_id res chain seq x y z
N MET A 1 -21.89 3.72 2.56
CA MET A 1 -23.25 4.19 2.23
C MET A 1 -23.35 4.32 0.71
N LYS A 2 -24.14 3.47 0.03
CA LYS A 2 -24.34 3.53 -1.43
C LYS A 2 -25.41 4.58 -1.72
N ILE A 3 -25.04 5.76 -2.20
CA ILE A 3 -26.00 6.80 -2.59
C ILE A 3 -26.29 6.65 -4.09
N LYS A 4 -27.54 6.31 -4.42
CA LYS A 4 -28.15 6.44 -5.74
C LYS A 4 -28.48 7.93 -5.94
N CYS A 5 -27.79 8.63 -6.84
CA CYS A 5 -28.25 9.95 -7.29
C CYS A 5 -29.14 9.81 -8.54
N LYS A 6 -30.39 10.27 -8.40
CA LYS A 6 -31.35 10.49 -9.49
C LYS A 6 -30.87 11.65 -10.37
N LEU A 7 -30.86 11.41 -11.69
CA LEU A 7 -30.66 12.42 -12.73
C LEU A 7 -31.82 13.43 -12.68
N SER A 8 -31.53 14.73 -12.62
CA SER A 8 -32.47 15.79 -12.98
C SER A 8 -31.86 16.59 -14.13
N ILE A 9 -32.55 16.55 -15.26
CA ILE A 9 -32.21 17.25 -16.51
C ILE A 9 -32.62 18.72 -16.33
N PHE A 10 -31.68 19.67 -16.47
CA PHE A 10 -32.00 21.10 -16.54
C PHE A 10 -31.48 21.71 -17.85
N ILE A 11 -32.47 22.05 -18.68
CA ILE A 11 -32.66 23.15 -19.63
C ILE A 11 -31.41 23.86 -20.20
N VAL A 12 -31.35 23.82 -21.54
CA VAL A 12 -30.46 24.55 -22.45
C VAL A 12 -30.78 26.05 -22.44
N VAL A 13 -29.78 26.91 -22.18
CA VAL A 13 -29.83 28.34 -22.55
C VAL A 13 -28.54 28.72 -23.27
N SER A 14 -28.74 29.25 -24.48
CA SER A 14 -27.76 29.78 -25.42
C SER A 14 -26.92 30.92 -24.84
N LEU A 15 -25.59 30.82 -24.89
CA LEU A 15 -24.65 31.92 -24.64
C LEU A 15 -23.55 31.89 -25.71
N SER A 16 -23.78 32.60 -26.82
CA SER A 16 -22.84 32.86 -27.90
C SER A 16 -22.10 34.17 -27.66
N GLY A 17 -20.76 34.11 -27.70
CA GLY A 17 -19.88 35.28 -27.69
C GLY A 17 -18.61 34.98 -26.90
N VAL A 18 -17.46 35.00 -27.59
CA VAL A 18 -16.08 34.75 -27.11
C VAL A 18 -15.57 33.30 -27.16
N TRP A 19 -16.42 32.27 -27.08
CA TRP A 19 -15.98 30.87 -27.21
C TRP A 19 -16.00 30.37 -28.66
N ARG A 20 -14.85 30.35 -29.36
CA ARG A 20 -14.65 29.37 -30.45
C ARG A 20 -14.44 28.00 -29.80
N GLY A 21 -15.53 27.23 -29.69
CA GLY A 21 -15.48 25.77 -29.84
C GLY A 21 -15.24 24.92 -28.60
N MET A 22 -16.09 24.98 -27.57
CA MET A 22 -16.35 23.78 -26.74
C MET A 22 -17.83 23.64 -26.48
N ASN A 23 -18.42 22.60 -27.08
CA ASN A 23 -19.81 22.25 -26.85
C ASN A 23 -19.91 21.64 -25.44
N LYS A 24 -20.46 22.37 -24.46
CA LYS A 24 -20.66 21.89 -23.07
C LYS A 24 -21.34 20.52 -23.00
N SER A 25 -22.28 20.26 -23.92
CA SER A 25 -22.94 18.96 -24.04
C SER A 25 -21.95 17.85 -24.44
N ALA A 26 -20.99 18.17 -25.30
CA ALA A 26 -19.96 17.25 -25.77
C ALA A 26 -18.87 16.99 -24.70
N TYR A 27 -18.49 18.00 -23.89
CA TYR A 27 -17.64 17.81 -22.71
C TYR A 27 -18.30 16.89 -21.67
N LEU A 28 -19.59 17.10 -21.38
CA LEU A 28 -20.35 16.27 -20.44
C LEU A 28 -20.58 14.84 -20.93
N THR A 29 -20.89 14.64 -22.23
CA THR A 29 -21.04 13.30 -22.82
C THR A 29 -19.71 12.55 -22.93
N THR A 30 -18.61 13.25 -23.19
CA THR A 30 -17.25 12.67 -23.16
C THR A 30 -16.82 12.33 -21.72
N GLY A 31 -17.25 13.13 -20.74
CA GLY A 31 -17.10 12.81 -19.31
C GLY A 31 -17.79 11.50 -18.90
N LEU A 32 -18.98 11.20 -19.44
CA LEU A 32 -19.66 9.91 -19.23
C LEU A 32 -18.90 8.73 -19.87
N ALA A 33 -18.33 8.92 -21.07
CA ALA A 33 -17.48 7.92 -21.73
C ALA A 33 -16.20 7.66 -20.93
N ILE A 34 -15.56 8.72 -20.41
CA ILE A 34 -14.35 8.62 -19.58
C ILE A 34 -14.67 7.99 -18.21
N LYS A 35 -15.85 8.26 -17.63
CA LYS A 35 -16.34 7.61 -16.42
C LYS A 35 -16.68 6.13 -16.63
N ALA A 36 -17.16 5.77 -17.82
CA ALA A 36 -17.30 4.36 -18.20
C ALA A 36 -15.93 3.70 -18.37
N LEU A 37 -14.95 4.39 -18.96
CA LEU A 37 -13.57 3.92 -19.11
C LEU A 37 -12.80 3.76 -17.79
N SER A 38 -12.96 4.69 -16.83
CA SER A 38 -12.37 4.55 -15.50
C SER A 38 -12.97 3.37 -14.72
N ARG A 39 -14.26 3.07 -14.93
CA ARG A 39 -14.88 1.83 -14.43
C ARG A 39 -14.35 0.57 -15.12
N LEU A 40 -13.97 0.67 -16.40
CA LEU A 40 -13.39 -0.43 -17.17
C LEU A 40 -11.90 -0.67 -16.85
N SER A 41 -11.14 0.35 -16.44
CA SER A 41 -9.71 0.21 -16.10
C SER A 41 -9.45 -0.60 -14.82
N LYS A 42 -10.47 -0.83 -13.98
CA LYS A 42 -10.38 -1.53 -12.68
C LYS A 42 -9.24 -0.98 -11.78
N ALA A 43 -8.85 0.28 -11.96
CA ALA A 43 -7.88 0.93 -11.08
C ALA A 43 -8.60 1.48 -9.85
N ASP A 44 -8.13 1.11 -8.66
CA ASP A 44 -8.64 1.68 -7.41
C ASP A 44 -7.99 3.06 -7.23
N ILE A 45 -8.75 4.12 -7.52
CA ILE A 45 -8.31 5.51 -7.31
C ILE A 45 -8.59 5.88 -5.85
N LEU A 46 -7.55 6.19 -5.09
CA LEU A 46 -7.63 6.65 -3.71
C LEU A 46 -7.26 8.13 -3.66
N VAL A 47 -8.14 8.95 -3.10
CA VAL A 47 -7.91 10.39 -2.94
C VAL A 47 -7.65 10.72 -1.49
N HIS A 48 -6.62 11.52 -1.26
CA HIS A 48 -6.23 12.02 0.05
C HIS A 48 -6.10 13.55 0.01
N GLY A 49 -6.37 14.22 1.14
CA GLY A 49 -6.21 15.67 1.24
C GLY A 49 -7.30 16.47 0.50
N LYS A 50 -8.48 15.91 0.28
CA LYS A 50 -9.57 16.61 -0.43
C LYS A 50 -9.96 17.92 0.26
N GLU A 51 -9.83 17.95 1.58
CA GLU A 51 -10.00 19.12 2.44
C GLU A 51 -9.04 20.28 2.11
N ASN A 52 -7.92 20.02 1.42
CA ASN A 52 -6.96 21.03 1.01
C ASN A 52 -7.34 21.75 -0.29
N ILE A 53 -8.47 21.41 -0.91
CA ILE A 53 -8.97 22.07 -2.11
C ILE A 53 -9.73 23.34 -1.68
N PRO A 54 -9.17 24.55 -1.87
CA PRO A 54 -9.82 25.77 -1.41
C PRO A 54 -11.01 26.14 -2.30
N PRO A 55 -11.95 26.96 -1.82
CA PRO A 55 -12.87 27.67 -2.71
C PRO A 55 -12.07 28.67 -3.57
N GLY A 56 -12.51 28.94 -4.81
CA GLY A 56 -11.90 29.96 -5.67
C GLY A 56 -11.26 29.45 -6.97
N PRO A 57 -10.38 30.25 -7.58
CA PRO A 57 -9.62 29.88 -8.78
C PRO A 57 -8.34 29.11 -8.43
N ILE A 58 -8.16 27.95 -9.06
CA ILE A 58 -7.13 26.98 -8.69
C ILE A 58 -6.28 26.57 -9.91
N ILE A 59 -4.97 26.57 -9.70
CA ILE A 59 -4.02 25.83 -10.54
C ILE A 59 -3.52 24.61 -9.77
N PHE A 60 -3.92 23.43 -10.21
CA PHE A 60 -3.38 22.15 -9.77
C PHE A 60 -2.03 21.90 -10.45
N VAL A 61 -0.96 21.86 -9.68
CA VAL A 61 0.38 21.49 -10.16
C VAL A 61 0.68 20.06 -9.74
N MET A 62 1.05 19.20 -10.69
CA MET A 62 1.18 17.76 -10.41
C MET A 62 2.29 17.10 -11.20
N ASN A 63 2.89 16.05 -10.63
CA ASN A 63 3.90 15.24 -11.32
C ASN A 63 3.28 14.48 -12.51
N HIS A 64 4.08 14.24 -13.55
CA HIS A 64 3.65 13.66 -14.82
C HIS A 64 4.31 12.29 -15.05
N PHE A 65 3.57 11.21 -14.77
CA PHE A 65 4.07 9.84 -14.96
C PHE A 65 3.70 9.25 -16.31
N THR A 66 2.43 9.33 -16.74
CA THR A 66 2.00 8.85 -18.06
C THR A 66 1.17 9.90 -18.82
N ARG A 67 0.85 9.63 -20.09
CA ARG A 67 -0.03 10.46 -20.92
C ARG A 67 -1.50 10.33 -20.54
N ILE A 68 -1.86 9.32 -19.76
CA ILE A 68 -3.24 9.04 -19.36
C ILE A 68 -3.75 10.12 -18.39
N GLU A 69 -2.88 10.68 -17.55
CA GLU A 69 -3.18 11.76 -16.60
C GLU A 69 -3.82 12.97 -17.29
N THR A 70 -3.24 13.39 -18.42
CA THR A 70 -3.72 14.50 -19.23
C THR A 70 -5.14 14.28 -19.76
N ILE A 71 -5.59 13.02 -19.85
CA ILE A 71 -6.93 12.66 -20.33
C ILE A 71 -7.91 12.42 -19.17
N LEU A 72 -7.48 11.74 -18.11
CA LEU A 72 -8.37 11.31 -17.02
C LEU A 72 -8.58 12.38 -15.94
N LEU A 73 -7.53 13.14 -15.60
CA LEU A 73 -7.56 14.06 -14.47
C LEU A 73 -8.46 15.29 -14.68
N PRO A 74 -8.57 15.91 -15.87
CA PRO A 74 -9.50 17.01 -16.11
C PRO A 74 -10.93 16.71 -15.67
N ASN A 75 -11.46 15.54 -16.05
CA ASN A 75 -12.80 15.11 -15.64
C ASN A 75 -12.88 14.81 -14.15
N TYR A 76 -11.83 14.24 -13.58
CA TYR A 76 -11.80 13.91 -12.15
C TYR A 76 -11.79 15.16 -11.27
N ILE A 77 -10.97 16.16 -11.63
CA ILE A 77 -10.96 17.48 -10.98
C ILE A 77 -12.31 18.18 -11.16
N SER A 78 -12.95 18.03 -12.33
CA SER A 78 -14.28 18.58 -12.56
C SER A 78 -15.33 17.97 -11.63
N ASP A 79 -15.34 16.65 -11.48
CA ASP A 79 -16.21 15.93 -10.55
C ASP A 79 -15.96 16.33 -9.08
N LEU A 80 -14.70 16.67 -8.72
CA LEU A 80 -14.33 17.07 -7.36
C LEU A 80 -14.68 18.52 -7.02
N THR A 81 -14.51 19.43 -7.98
CA THR A 81 -14.60 20.89 -7.77
C THR A 81 -15.90 21.50 -8.26
N GLY A 82 -16.66 20.80 -9.11
CA GLY A 82 -17.85 21.33 -9.77
C GLY A 82 -17.58 22.34 -10.88
N LYS A 83 -16.29 22.65 -11.16
CA LYS A 83 -15.84 23.54 -12.24
C LYS A 83 -15.08 22.73 -13.30
N PRO A 84 -15.18 23.05 -14.60
CA PRO A 84 -14.37 22.41 -15.63
C PRO A 84 -12.88 22.45 -15.28
N GLY A 85 -12.19 21.32 -15.45
CA GLY A 85 -10.74 21.22 -15.36
C GLY A 85 -10.13 21.24 -16.76
N TYR A 86 -9.13 22.09 -16.99
CA TYR A 86 -8.37 22.15 -18.24
C TYR A 86 -6.92 21.76 -18.02
N SER A 87 -6.28 21.17 -19.02
CA SER A 87 -4.86 20.80 -18.96
C SER A 87 -4.12 21.18 -20.23
N LEU A 88 -2.79 21.30 -20.14
CA LEU A 88 -1.94 21.60 -21.29
C LEU A 88 -1.33 20.31 -21.88
N ALA A 89 -1.23 20.25 -23.21
CA ALA A 89 -0.55 19.17 -23.92
C ALA A 89 0.32 19.69 -25.08
N ALA A 90 1.36 18.93 -25.43
CA ALA A 90 2.28 19.31 -26.50
C ALA A 90 1.56 19.45 -27.85
N ALA A 91 1.90 20.48 -28.62
CA ALA A 91 1.29 20.76 -29.93
C ALA A 91 1.37 19.59 -30.93
N SER A 92 2.39 18.74 -30.80
CA SER A 92 2.55 17.53 -31.62
C SER A 92 1.40 16.53 -31.48
N LEU A 93 0.67 16.56 -30.36
CA LEU A 93 -0.44 15.65 -30.06
C LEU A 93 -1.78 16.11 -30.66
N PHE A 94 -1.88 17.35 -31.14
CA PHE A 94 -3.11 17.91 -31.72
C PHE A 94 -3.30 17.58 -33.20
N LYS A 95 -2.74 16.45 -33.68
CA LYS A 95 -2.86 16.00 -35.08
C LYS A 95 -3.98 14.97 -35.23
N GLY A 96 -4.75 15.06 -36.31
CA GLY A 96 -5.78 14.06 -36.66
C GLY A 96 -6.99 14.04 -35.72
N GLY A 97 -7.61 12.86 -35.53
CA GLY A 97 -8.78 12.69 -34.67
C GLY A 97 -8.54 13.00 -33.18
N LEU A 98 -7.28 12.93 -32.74
CA LEU A 98 -6.87 13.16 -31.35
C LEU A 98 -7.01 14.63 -30.93
N GLY A 99 -6.74 15.57 -31.84
CA GLY A 99 -6.94 17.00 -31.58
C GLY A 99 -8.40 17.33 -31.26
N LYS A 100 -9.34 16.79 -32.06
CA LYS A 100 -10.79 16.95 -31.81
C LYS A 100 -11.21 16.36 -30.47
N PHE A 101 -10.63 15.23 -30.07
CA PHE A 101 -10.90 14.63 -28.76
C PHE A 101 -10.33 15.47 -27.61
N PHE A 102 -9.13 16.04 -27.76
CA PHE A 102 -8.53 16.94 -26.79
C PHE A 102 -9.34 18.22 -26.57
N ASP A 103 -9.86 18.80 -27.65
CA ASP A 103 -10.80 19.92 -27.54
C ASP A 103 -12.06 19.52 -26.74
N LEU A 104 -12.55 18.28 -26.91
CA LEU A 104 -13.71 17.76 -26.18
C LEU A 104 -13.45 17.48 -24.70
N VAL A 105 -12.22 17.18 -24.30
CA VAL A 105 -11.85 16.88 -22.90
C VAL A 105 -11.19 18.05 -22.19
N GLY A 106 -11.12 19.22 -22.83
CA GLY A 106 -10.56 20.43 -22.23
C GLY A 106 -9.03 20.45 -22.16
N VAL A 107 -8.37 19.84 -23.15
CA VAL A 107 -6.91 19.84 -23.29
C VAL A 107 -6.51 20.89 -24.31
N ILE A 108 -5.57 21.77 -23.96
CA ILE A 108 -5.19 22.94 -24.77
C ILE A 108 -3.72 22.83 -25.18
N SER A 109 -3.43 23.21 -26.43
CA SER A 109 -2.09 23.14 -27.01
C SER A 109 -1.13 24.12 -26.33
N THR A 110 0.08 23.67 -26.01
CA THR A 110 1.15 24.54 -25.48
C THR A 110 1.60 25.61 -26.47
N ALA A 111 1.33 25.43 -27.78
CA ALA A 111 1.67 26.37 -28.85
C ALA A 111 0.51 27.35 -29.19
N ASP A 112 -0.61 27.30 -28.48
CA ASP A 112 -1.70 28.25 -28.70
C ASP A 112 -1.23 29.68 -28.35
N PRO A 113 -1.28 30.64 -29.30
CA PRO A 113 -0.82 32.01 -29.06
C PRO A 113 -1.64 32.76 -28.00
N LYS A 114 -2.86 32.31 -27.71
CA LYS A 114 -3.77 32.88 -26.71
C LYS A 114 -3.78 32.09 -25.39
N ARG A 115 -2.93 31.06 -25.24
CA ARG A 115 -2.88 30.19 -24.05
C ARG A 115 -2.84 30.97 -22.73
N ASP A 116 -1.86 31.85 -22.56
CA ASP A 116 -1.66 32.57 -21.30
C ASP A 116 -2.84 33.48 -20.98
N ALA A 117 -3.38 34.14 -22.01
CA ALA A 117 -4.57 34.94 -21.89
C ALA A 117 -5.75 34.10 -21.42
N LEU A 118 -6.02 32.99 -22.09
CA LEU A 118 -7.13 32.12 -21.76
C LEU A 118 -7.03 31.56 -20.33
N ILE A 119 -5.83 31.17 -19.87
CA ILE A 119 -5.62 30.70 -18.50
C ILE A 119 -5.93 31.80 -17.49
N VAL A 120 -5.34 32.98 -17.66
CA VAL A 120 -5.51 34.10 -16.72
C VAL A 120 -6.96 34.57 -16.69
N GLN A 121 -7.61 34.71 -17.84
CA GLN A 121 -9.01 35.15 -17.95
C GLN A 121 -9.97 34.13 -17.30
N SER A 122 -9.76 32.83 -17.55
CA SER A 122 -10.61 31.78 -16.96
C SER A 122 -10.41 31.61 -15.45
N LEU A 123 -9.22 31.88 -14.93
CA LEU A 123 -8.95 31.95 -13.49
C LEU A 123 -9.65 33.17 -12.87
N LEU A 124 -9.47 34.37 -13.45
CA LEU A 124 -10.10 35.60 -12.96
C LEU A 124 -11.63 35.52 -12.97
N GLY A 125 -12.22 34.98 -14.05
CA GLY A 125 -13.66 34.77 -14.17
C GLY A 125 -14.17 33.53 -13.41
N GLN A 126 -13.30 32.79 -12.72
CA GLN A 126 -13.60 31.55 -12.01
C GLN A 126 -14.33 30.48 -12.86
N GLN A 127 -14.08 30.48 -14.16
CA GLN A 127 -14.78 29.66 -15.15
C GLN A 127 -14.23 28.24 -15.23
N ALA A 128 -12.94 28.05 -14.89
CA ALA A 128 -12.28 26.76 -14.94
C ALA A 128 -11.09 26.67 -13.98
N ASN A 129 -10.75 25.44 -13.61
CA ASN A 129 -9.51 25.11 -12.92
C ASN A 129 -8.47 24.60 -13.92
N TRP A 130 -7.19 24.77 -13.58
CA TRP A 130 -6.09 24.38 -14.46
C TRP A 130 -5.25 23.27 -13.88
N ILE A 131 -4.82 22.35 -14.73
CA ILE A 131 -3.89 21.27 -14.44
C ILE A 131 -2.62 21.55 -15.24
N ILE A 132 -1.52 21.79 -14.52
CA ILE A 132 -0.22 22.05 -15.12
C ILE A 132 0.80 21.06 -14.59
N PHE A 133 1.52 20.43 -15.52
CA PHE A 133 2.64 19.55 -15.21
C PHE A 133 3.93 20.38 -15.28
N PRO A 134 4.51 20.80 -14.13
CA PRO A 134 5.69 21.67 -14.12
C PRO A 134 6.93 21.01 -14.74
N GLU A 135 6.89 19.69 -14.92
CA GLU A 135 7.98 18.92 -15.51
C GLU A 135 8.14 19.13 -17.02
N GLY A 136 7.11 19.62 -17.71
CA GLY A 136 7.13 19.99 -19.15
C GLY A 136 7.18 18.81 -20.13
N SER A 137 7.68 17.67 -19.69
CA SER A 137 7.67 16.41 -20.41
C SER A 137 7.38 15.27 -19.43
N MET A 138 6.89 14.14 -19.94
CA MET A 138 6.73 12.95 -19.11
C MET A 138 8.06 12.44 -18.62
N VAL A 139 8.13 12.18 -17.32
CA VAL A 139 9.41 11.95 -16.70
C VAL A 139 9.83 10.49 -16.84
N LYS A 140 10.61 10.21 -17.88
CA LYS A 140 11.23 8.90 -18.11
C LYS A 140 12.41 8.63 -17.18
N THR A 141 13.00 9.69 -16.62
CA THR A 141 14.09 9.63 -15.64
C THR A 141 14.03 10.86 -14.72
N LYS A 142 13.60 10.68 -13.47
CA LYS A 142 13.59 11.73 -12.43
C LYS A 142 15.00 11.82 -11.84
N LYS A 143 15.74 12.93 -11.87
CA LYS A 143 16.84 13.15 -10.91
C LYS A 143 16.51 14.39 -10.12
N ILE A 144 15.95 14.22 -8.94
CA ILE A 144 15.14 15.26 -8.32
C ILE A 144 15.95 16.28 -7.53
N VAL A 145 17.19 16.03 -7.09
CA VAL A 145 17.94 17.08 -6.38
C VAL A 145 19.43 17.02 -6.67
N GLU A 146 19.99 18.10 -7.21
CA GLU A 146 21.44 18.32 -7.25
C GLU A 146 21.75 19.70 -6.64
N GLY A 147 22.54 19.73 -5.57
CA GLY A 147 22.87 20.99 -4.88
C GLY A 147 21.68 21.71 -4.23
N GLY A 148 20.59 21.00 -3.91
CA GLY A 148 19.37 21.59 -3.34
C GLY A 148 18.39 22.16 -4.36
N LYS A 149 18.64 22.01 -5.66
CA LYS A 149 17.76 22.44 -6.74
C LYS A 149 17.08 21.25 -7.42
N TYR A 150 15.81 21.42 -7.77
CA TYR A 150 15.08 20.45 -8.58
C TYR A 150 15.58 20.45 -10.03
N MET A 151 15.95 19.26 -10.52
CA MET A 151 16.37 19.04 -11.92
C MET A 151 15.50 17.95 -12.55
N ILE A 152 15.34 17.99 -13.87
CA ILE A 152 14.60 17.01 -14.67
C ILE A 152 15.55 16.49 -15.73
N ALA A 153 15.70 15.17 -15.83
CA ALA A 153 16.56 14.58 -16.86
C ALA A 153 15.76 14.40 -18.15
N HIS A 154 16.24 15.01 -19.24
CA HIS A 154 15.71 14.88 -20.59
C HIS A 154 16.74 14.16 -21.49
N PRO A 155 16.33 13.48 -22.59
CA PRO A 155 17.25 12.86 -23.55
C PRO A 155 18.37 13.78 -24.06
N ASP A 156 18.13 15.10 -24.09
CA ASP A 156 19.04 16.13 -24.58
C ASP A 156 19.86 16.83 -23.48
N GLY A 157 19.65 16.46 -22.20
CA GLY A 157 20.33 17.06 -21.05
C GLY A 157 19.41 17.24 -19.84
N ALA A 158 19.98 17.59 -18.68
CA ALA A 158 19.18 17.95 -17.50
C ALA A 158 18.73 19.42 -17.59
N HIS A 159 17.46 19.69 -17.30
CA HIS A 159 16.91 21.06 -17.24
C HIS A 159 16.15 21.31 -15.93
N GLU A 160 15.95 22.57 -15.57
CA GLU A 160 15.13 22.95 -14.43
C GLU A 160 13.63 22.82 -14.75
N PRO A 161 12.76 22.56 -13.76
CA PRO A 161 11.31 22.58 -13.94
C PRO A 161 10.80 23.93 -14.46
N HIS A 162 9.70 23.91 -15.20
CA HIS A 162 9.12 25.12 -15.76
C HIS A 162 8.40 25.93 -14.66
N THR A 163 8.63 27.24 -14.66
CA THR A 163 7.98 28.21 -13.77
C THR A 163 6.61 28.69 -14.27
N GLY A 164 6.13 28.14 -15.40
CA GLY A 164 4.93 28.63 -16.10
C GLY A 164 3.68 28.69 -15.21
N ALA A 165 3.43 27.68 -14.38
CA ALA A 165 2.30 27.67 -13.43
C ALA A 165 2.38 28.83 -12.43
N ALA A 166 3.57 29.07 -11.85
CA ALA A 166 3.78 30.17 -10.92
C ALA A 166 3.62 31.53 -11.59
N VAL A 167 4.13 31.71 -12.82
CA VAL A 167 3.98 32.97 -13.57
C VAL A 167 2.51 33.26 -13.86
N LEU A 168 1.73 32.27 -14.30
CA LEU A 168 0.31 32.42 -14.62
C LEU A 168 -0.52 32.75 -13.37
N ALA A 169 -0.23 32.06 -12.26
CA ALA A 169 -0.84 32.35 -10.96
C ALA A 169 -0.55 33.76 -10.46
N LEU A 170 0.73 34.20 -10.52
CA LEU A 170 1.13 35.55 -10.10
C LEU A 170 0.46 36.63 -10.95
N LYS A 171 0.38 36.43 -12.28
CA LYS A 171 -0.35 37.35 -13.17
C LYS A 171 -1.83 37.44 -12.83
N ALA A 172 -2.50 36.29 -12.66
CA ALA A 172 -3.92 36.27 -12.32
C ALA A 172 -4.20 37.01 -10.99
N GLU A 173 -3.41 36.73 -9.94
CA GLU A 173 -3.60 37.41 -8.65
C GLU A 173 -3.23 38.90 -8.72
N LEU A 174 -2.20 39.28 -9.49
CA LEU A 174 -1.82 40.68 -9.69
C LEU A 174 -2.96 41.46 -10.33
N PHE A 175 -3.52 40.95 -11.44
CA PHE A 175 -4.64 41.61 -12.13
C PHE A 175 -5.90 41.67 -11.25
N ARG A 176 -6.15 40.63 -10.43
CA ARG A 176 -7.23 40.63 -9.43
C ARG A 176 -7.07 41.80 -8.45
N ARG A 177 -5.89 41.96 -7.86
CA ARG A 177 -5.61 43.04 -6.89
C ARG A 177 -5.65 44.42 -7.54
N GLN A 178 -5.13 44.57 -8.76
CA GLN A 178 -5.23 45.83 -9.51
C GLN A 178 -6.68 46.22 -9.78
N LEU A 179 -7.53 45.26 -10.18
CA LEU A 179 -8.97 45.49 -10.34
C LEU A 179 -9.65 45.89 -9.00
N MET A 180 -9.32 45.21 -7.90
CA MET A 180 -9.87 45.56 -6.59
C MET A 180 -9.47 46.97 -6.15
N LYS A 181 -8.21 47.35 -6.36
CA LYS A 181 -7.70 48.69 -6.08
C LYS A 181 -8.37 49.74 -6.97
N ALA A 182 -8.45 49.50 -8.28
CA ALA A 182 -9.13 50.38 -9.22
C ALA A 182 -10.60 50.59 -8.85
N ARG A 183 -11.29 49.55 -8.33
CA ARG A 183 -12.66 49.69 -7.83
C ARG A 183 -12.78 50.59 -6.61
N ALA A 184 -11.76 50.62 -5.74
CA ALA A 184 -11.75 51.47 -4.56
C ALA A 184 -11.37 52.93 -4.89
N GLU A 185 -10.43 53.14 -5.83
CA GLU A 185 -9.83 54.46 -6.09
C GLU A 185 -10.35 55.16 -7.36
N SER A 186 -10.78 54.41 -8.38
CA SER A 186 -11.21 54.93 -9.69
C SER A 186 -12.29 54.04 -10.31
N PRO A 187 -13.51 53.99 -9.74
CA PRO A 187 -14.57 53.08 -10.17
C PRO A 187 -14.93 53.17 -11.67
N GLU A 188 -14.73 54.34 -12.28
CA GLU A 188 -14.96 54.63 -13.69
C GLU A 188 -14.00 53.88 -14.63
N LYS A 189 -12.80 53.51 -14.17
CA LYS A 189 -11.80 52.77 -14.97
C LYS A 189 -12.03 51.25 -14.96
N VAL A 190 -12.83 50.74 -14.02
CA VAL A 190 -13.05 49.30 -13.83
C VAL A 190 -13.70 48.65 -15.05
N GLY A 191 -14.66 49.32 -15.71
CA GLY A 191 -15.34 48.79 -16.89
C GLY A 191 -14.37 48.44 -18.03
N GLY A 192 -13.50 49.40 -18.39
CA GLY A 192 -12.49 49.18 -19.43
C GLY A 192 -11.47 48.10 -19.06
N MET A 193 -11.11 47.99 -17.78
CA MET A 193 -10.21 46.92 -17.32
C MET A 193 -10.86 45.53 -17.38
N LEU A 194 -12.15 45.43 -17.05
CA LEU A 194 -12.91 44.17 -17.17
C LEU A 194 -12.98 43.69 -18.63
N ASP A 195 -13.21 44.60 -19.58
CA ASP A 195 -13.25 44.28 -21.01
C ASP A 195 -11.90 43.77 -21.51
N ILE A 196 -10.80 44.44 -21.12
CA ILE A 196 -9.43 44.01 -21.49
C ILE A 196 -9.10 42.64 -20.89
N LEU A 197 -9.55 42.36 -19.67
CA LEU A 197 -9.37 41.08 -19.00
C LEU A 197 -10.40 40.04 -19.42
N GLY A 198 -11.33 40.35 -20.32
CA GLY A 198 -12.35 39.41 -20.79
C GLY A 198 -13.23 38.84 -19.67
N VAL A 199 -13.44 39.60 -18.60
CA VAL A 199 -14.28 39.20 -17.45
C VAL A 199 -15.60 39.95 -17.52
N LYS A 200 -16.72 39.26 -17.25
CA LYS A 200 -18.05 39.84 -17.43
C LYS A 200 -18.45 40.79 -16.32
N THR A 201 -18.11 40.46 -15.07
CA THR A 201 -18.52 41.25 -13.91
C THR A 201 -17.41 41.32 -12.87
N PHE A 202 -17.35 42.43 -12.13
CA PHE A 202 -16.41 42.58 -11.02
C PHE A 202 -16.66 41.53 -9.92
N HIS A 203 -17.90 41.06 -9.73
CA HIS A 203 -18.24 40.04 -8.74
C HIS A 203 -17.52 38.70 -9.02
N GLU A 204 -17.27 38.35 -10.29
CA GLU A 204 -16.51 37.15 -10.64
C GLU A 204 -15.06 37.22 -10.13
N VAL A 205 -14.47 38.42 -10.10
CA VAL A 205 -13.07 38.70 -9.70
C VAL A 205 -12.94 38.97 -8.21
N ALA A 206 -13.93 39.61 -7.60
CA ALA A 206 -13.93 40.02 -6.19
C ALA A 206 -13.98 38.85 -5.20
N GLY A 207 -14.12 37.62 -5.70
CA GLY A 207 -14.10 36.41 -4.89
C GLY A 207 -12.70 36.05 -4.36
N GLU A 208 -12.51 34.76 -4.13
CA GLU A 208 -11.32 34.20 -3.48
C GLU A 208 -10.01 34.45 -4.26
N PRO A 209 -8.86 34.59 -3.57
CA PRO A 209 -7.54 34.70 -4.20
C PRO A 209 -7.17 33.49 -5.06
N THR A 210 -6.26 33.71 -6.02
CA THR A 210 -5.69 32.62 -6.81
C THR A 210 -4.79 31.73 -5.96
N THR A 211 -5.00 30.42 -6.06
CA THR A 211 -4.24 29.42 -5.32
C THR A 211 -3.57 28.41 -6.24
N ILE A 212 -2.38 27.95 -5.85
CA ILE A 212 -1.74 26.77 -6.44
C ILE A 212 -1.93 25.60 -5.47
N VAL A 213 -2.45 24.48 -5.96
CA VAL A 213 -2.59 23.26 -5.16
C VAL A 213 -1.60 22.21 -5.69
N PRO A 214 -0.57 21.83 -4.91
CA PRO A 214 0.33 20.74 -5.29
C PRO A 214 -0.37 19.40 -5.16
N VAL A 215 -0.22 18.53 -6.16
CA VAL A 215 -0.84 17.20 -6.19
C VAL A 215 0.22 16.16 -6.56
N ASN A 216 0.33 15.13 -5.74
CA ASN A 216 1.14 13.96 -6.04
C ASN A 216 0.28 12.81 -6.56
N LEU A 217 0.77 12.18 -7.61
CA LEU A 217 0.21 10.96 -8.21
C LEU A 217 1.22 9.83 -8.01
N THR A 218 0.86 8.80 -7.23
CA THR A 218 1.68 7.59 -7.08
C THR A 218 0.93 6.37 -7.62
N TYR A 219 1.57 5.61 -8.50
CA TYR A 219 1.04 4.35 -9.03
C TYR A 219 1.66 3.15 -8.32
N TYR A 220 0.84 2.16 -7.97
CA TYR A 220 1.36 0.93 -7.36
C TYR A 220 0.47 -0.30 -7.59
N PRO A 221 1.03 -1.47 -7.98
CA PRO A 221 2.42 -1.68 -8.42
C PRO A 221 2.65 -1.16 -9.84
N ILE A 222 3.85 -0.67 -10.14
CA ILE A 222 4.24 -0.29 -11.51
C ILE A 222 4.50 -1.59 -12.29
N ARG A 223 3.57 -1.98 -13.15
CA ARG A 223 3.66 -3.24 -13.90
C ARG A 223 4.13 -2.98 -15.31
N ALA A 224 5.09 -3.74 -15.82
CA ALA A 224 5.29 -3.86 -17.26
C ALA A 224 4.41 -5.02 -17.78
N ALA A 225 3.28 -4.73 -18.44
CA ALA A 225 2.67 -5.71 -19.33
C ALA A 225 1.90 -5.04 -20.47
N GLU A 226 1.96 -5.67 -21.62
CA GLU A 226 1.37 -5.22 -22.87
C GLU A 226 -0.13 -5.55 -22.87
N ASN A 227 -0.95 -4.73 -23.54
CA ASN A 227 -2.30 -5.07 -24.07
C ASN A 227 -3.57 -4.46 -23.44
N ILE A 228 -3.53 -3.41 -22.60
CA ILE A 228 -4.76 -2.65 -22.25
C ILE A 228 -4.80 -1.27 -22.92
N ALA A 229 -3.67 -0.56 -22.95
CA ALA A 229 -3.56 0.77 -23.56
C ALA A 229 -4.03 0.76 -25.03
N LEU A 230 -3.69 -0.29 -25.80
CA LEU A 230 -4.16 -0.53 -27.17
C LEU A 230 -5.70 -0.62 -27.28
N SER A 231 -6.37 -1.23 -26.29
CA SER A 231 -7.83 -1.41 -26.28
C SER A 231 -8.58 -0.11 -25.92
N ILE A 232 -7.96 0.76 -25.13
CA ILE A 232 -8.49 2.08 -24.75
C ILE A 232 -8.26 3.07 -25.90
N ALA A 233 -7.05 3.08 -26.44
CA ALA A 233 -6.61 3.89 -27.57
C ALA A 233 -7.48 3.68 -28.83
N SER A 234 -7.68 2.41 -29.23
CA SER A 234 -8.43 2.05 -30.44
C SER A 234 -9.94 2.34 -30.36
N LYS A 235 -10.52 2.45 -29.15
CA LYS A 235 -11.95 2.73 -28.94
C LYS A 235 -12.30 4.21 -28.83
N LEU A 236 -11.32 5.06 -28.48
CA LEU A 236 -11.56 6.49 -28.21
C LEU A 236 -11.37 7.40 -29.43
N VAL A 237 -10.38 7.10 -30.28
CA VAL A 237 -10.00 7.96 -31.40
C VAL A 237 -9.70 7.09 -32.61
N LYS A 238 -10.50 7.22 -33.68
CA LYS A 238 -10.11 6.70 -35.00
C LYS A 238 -8.95 7.56 -35.50
N ASP A 239 -7.88 6.91 -35.98
CA ASP A 239 -6.70 7.53 -36.60
C ASP A 239 -5.80 8.33 -35.63
N MET A 240 -5.23 7.66 -34.62
CA MET A 240 -4.10 8.22 -33.85
C MET A 240 -2.78 8.10 -34.62
N PRO A 241 -1.89 9.11 -34.56
CA PRO A 241 -0.55 9.00 -35.14
C PRO A 241 0.21 7.79 -34.57
N GLU A 242 0.85 6.98 -35.41
CA GLU A 242 1.59 5.77 -34.98
C GLU A 242 2.61 6.06 -33.88
N ARG A 243 3.31 7.19 -33.98
CA ARG A 243 4.26 7.65 -32.94
C ARG A 243 3.62 7.80 -31.57
N VAL A 244 2.39 8.29 -31.50
CA VAL A 244 1.64 8.47 -30.24
C VAL A 244 1.15 7.12 -29.71
N ILE A 245 0.76 6.20 -30.60
CA ILE A 245 0.41 4.83 -30.22
C ILE A 245 1.64 4.12 -29.65
N GLU A 246 2.78 4.17 -30.33
CA GLU A 246 4.04 3.57 -29.88
C GLU A 246 4.46 4.14 -28.52
N GLU A 247 4.31 5.45 -28.34
CA GLU A 247 4.58 6.18 -27.11
C GLU A 247 3.63 5.78 -25.96
N ILE A 248 2.32 5.75 -26.22
CA ILE A 248 1.29 5.26 -25.28
C ILE A 248 1.47 3.75 -25.02
N MET A 249 2.02 2.98 -25.94
CA MET A 249 2.31 1.56 -25.76
C MET A 249 3.57 1.33 -24.93
N THR A 250 4.60 2.16 -25.14
CA THR A 250 5.85 2.17 -24.37
C THR A 250 5.63 2.64 -22.93
N GLU A 251 4.66 3.53 -22.71
CA GLU A 251 4.33 4.10 -21.39
C GLU A 251 3.14 3.40 -20.73
N GLY A 252 2.14 3.02 -21.52
CA GLY A 252 0.94 2.29 -21.08
C GLY A 252 1.19 0.80 -20.86
N THR A 253 2.37 0.29 -21.23
CA THR A 253 2.87 -0.98 -20.67
C THR A 253 3.04 -0.87 -19.15
N MET A 254 3.17 0.33 -18.57
CA MET A 254 3.33 0.55 -17.13
C MET A 254 2.02 0.50 -16.32
N LEU A 255 0.84 0.54 -16.98
CA LEU A 255 -0.46 0.74 -16.34
C LEU A 255 -1.49 -0.30 -16.78
N LEU A 256 -1.95 -1.11 -15.82
CA LEU A 256 -2.82 -2.26 -16.06
C LEU A 256 -3.89 -2.44 -14.98
N SER A 257 -4.85 -3.32 -15.23
CA SER A 257 -5.86 -3.74 -14.24
C SER A 257 -5.22 -4.23 -12.92
N GLY A 258 -5.67 -3.67 -11.80
CA GLY A 258 -5.13 -3.97 -10.46
C GLY A 258 -3.89 -3.14 -10.09
N VAL A 259 -3.78 -1.93 -10.63
CA VAL A 259 -2.92 -0.84 -10.15
C VAL A 259 -3.78 0.10 -9.30
N ASP A 260 -3.31 0.39 -8.10
CA ASP A 260 -3.83 1.43 -7.23
C ASP A 260 -3.22 2.78 -7.70
N LEU A 261 -4.04 3.83 -7.82
CA LEU A 261 -3.59 5.21 -8.07
C LEU A 261 -3.92 6.05 -6.82
N ASP A 262 -2.89 6.46 -6.09
CA ASP A 262 -3.02 7.40 -4.98
C ASP A 262 -2.85 8.83 -5.50
N ILE A 263 -3.90 9.64 -5.35
CA ILE A 263 -3.92 11.08 -5.63
C ILE A 263 -3.91 11.81 -4.30
N ARG A 264 -2.86 12.59 -4.03
CA ARG A 264 -2.70 13.33 -2.77
C ARG A 264 -2.63 14.82 -3.03
N PHE A 265 -3.63 15.56 -2.57
CA PHE A 265 -3.67 17.02 -2.58
C PHE A 265 -2.93 17.56 -1.35
N GLY A 266 -1.90 18.36 -1.59
CA GLY A 266 -1.14 19.04 -0.54
C GLY A 266 -1.79 20.37 -0.12
N PRO A 267 -1.24 21.01 0.92
CA PRO A 267 -1.71 22.33 1.36
C PRO A 267 -1.69 23.36 0.22
N PRO A 268 -2.72 24.21 0.10
CA PRO A 268 -2.76 25.24 -0.93
C PRO A 268 -1.68 26.29 -0.69
N ILE A 269 -1.11 26.81 -1.78
CA ILE A 269 -0.17 27.93 -1.78
C ILE A 269 -0.95 29.16 -2.21
N HIS A 270 -1.15 30.10 -1.28
CA HIS A 270 -1.86 31.34 -1.52
C HIS A 270 -0.95 32.35 -2.22
N ILE A 271 -1.28 32.68 -3.47
CA ILE A 271 -0.40 33.49 -4.33
C ILE A 271 -0.43 34.96 -3.91
N SER A 272 -1.49 35.36 -3.22
CA SER A 272 -1.62 36.65 -2.55
C SER A 272 -0.47 36.97 -1.59
N GLU A 273 0.16 35.96 -0.98
CA GLU A 273 1.30 36.14 -0.06
C GLU A 273 2.61 36.50 -0.77
N TYR A 274 2.66 36.30 -2.09
CA TYR A 274 3.85 36.47 -2.91
C TYR A 274 3.86 37.76 -3.75
N LEU A 275 2.80 38.56 -3.65
CA LEU A 275 2.73 39.85 -4.34
C LEU A 275 3.24 40.98 -3.47
N HIS A 276 4.03 41.86 -4.08
CA HIS A 276 4.52 43.08 -3.45
C HIS A 276 3.60 44.27 -3.80
N ASP A 277 3.40 45.19 -2.85
CA ASP A 277 2.54 46.37 -3.06
C ASP A 277 3.02 47.26 -4.22
N SER A 278 4.34 47.31 -4.45
CA SER A 278 4.94 48.02 -5.59
C SER A 278 4.46 47.48 -6.94
N TRP A 279 4.14 46.19 -7.04
CA TRP A 279 3.65 45.59 -8.29
C TRP A 279 2.22 45.98 -8.59
N ILE A 280 1.39 46.08 -7.54
CA ILE A 280 -0.03 46.46 -7.65
C ILE A 280 -0.16 47.89 -8.19
N ASN A 281 0.80 48.75 -7.88
CA ASN A 281 0.81 50.15 -8.32
C ASN A 281 1.27 50.37 -9.77
N THR A 282 1.66 49.31 -10.49
CA THR A 282 2.06 49.43 -11.90
C THR A 282 0.86 49.66 -12.83
N GLU A 283 1.07 50.42 -13.91
CA GLU A 283 0.03 50.70 -14.89
C GLU A 283 -0.43 49.45 -15.65
N PHE A 284 -1.72 49.43 -15.97
CA PHE A 284 -2.39 48.32 -16.61
C PHE A 284 -2.23 48.38 -18.13
N ASN A 285 -1.49 47.42 -18.73
CA ASN A 285 -1.29 47.36 -20.19
C ASN A 285 -1.62 45.98 -20.77
N GLY A 286 -2.91 45.72 -20.94
CA GLY A 286 -3.39 44.43 -21.43
C GLY A 286 -3.11 43.30 -20.43
N LEU A 287 -2.80 42.11 -20.94
CA LEU A 287 -2.30 40.97 -20.16
C LEU A 287 -0.76 40.94 -20.06
N THR A 288 -0.13 42.05 -20.46
CA THR A 288 1.32 42.21 -20.54
C THR A 288 1.81 42.96 -19.31
N VAL A 289 2.98 42.56 -18.84
CA VAL A 289 3.64 43.14 -17.67
C VAL A 289 4.89 43.85 -18.16
N SER A 290 5.26 44.98 -17.53
CA SER A 290 6.47 45.73 -17.90
C SER A 290 7.73 44.84 -17.85
N PRO A 291 8.78 45.14 -18.65
CA PRO A 291 10.01 44.35 -18.64
C PRO A 291 10.66 44.24 -17.25
N GLU A 292 10.61 45.31 -16.46
CA GLU A 292 11.17 45.38 -15.11
C GLU A 292 10.39 44.46 -14.16
N LEU A 293 9.06 44.59 -14.14
CA LEU A 293 8.21 43.74 -13.32
C LEU A 293 8.25 42.27 -13.76
N LYS A 294 8.44 42.01 -15.06
CA LYS A 294 8.65 40.66 -15.58
C LYS A 294 9.92 40.01 -15.03
N LYS A 295 11.00 40.79 -14.84
CA LYS A 295 12.25 40.30 -14.25
C LYS A 295 12.06 39.94 -12.78
N ASP A 296 11.42 40.80 -12.01
CA ASP A 296 11.17 40.58 -10.57
C ASP A 296 10.19 39.42 -10.35
N MET A 297 9.11 39.38 -11.14
CA MET A 297 8.13 38.28 -11.11
C MET A 297 8.79 36.94 -11.45
N LYS A 298 9.81 36.90 -12.32
CA LYS A 298 10.52 35.65 -12.66
C LYS A 298 11.24 35.08 -11.43
N ALA A 299 11.85 35.90 -10.59
CA ALA A 299 12.51 35.46 -9.37
C ALA A 299 11.50 34.90 -8.36
N THR A 300 10.39 35.61 -8.12
CA THR A 300 9.31 35.12 -7.24
C THR A 300 8.67 33.85 -7.78
N ALA A 301 8.42 33.77 -9.10
CA ALA A 301 7.90 32.57 -9.75
C ALA A 301 8.81 31.36 -9.58
N TYR A 302 10.14 31.56 -9.62
CA TYR A 302 11.10 30.51 -9.35
C TYR A 302 11.00 30.02 -7.89
N SER A 303 10.88 30.92 -6.92
CA SER A 303 10.68 30.56 -5.50
C SER A 303 9.38 29.77 -5.28
N VAL A 304 8.27 30.24 -5.85
CA VAL A 304 6.98 29.54 -5.81
C VAL A 304 7.08 28.16 -6.47
N MET A 305 7.81 28.05 -7.59
CA MET A 305 8.06 26.79 -8.28
C MET A 305 8.81 25.79 -7.41
N GLN A 306 9.90 26.21 -6.77
CA GLN A 306 10.62 25.33 -5.85
C GLN A 306 9.72 24.87 -4.70
N ARG A 307 8.89 25.77 -4.13
CA ARG A 307 7.94 25.42 -3.07
C ARG A 307 6.92 24.38 -3.51
N TYR A 308 6.28 24.54 -4.67
CA TYR A 308 5.31 23.54 -5.11
C TYR A 308 5.95 22.24 -5.57
N MET A 309 7.17 22.26 -6.14
CA MET A 309 7.88 21.03 -6.52
C MET A 309 8.24 20.22 -5.27
N ASP A 310 8.73 20.88 -4.23
CA ASP A 310 8.99 20.25 -2.94
C ASP A 310 7.73 19.68 -2.31
N ALA A 311 6.63 20.44 -2.35
CA ALA A 311 5.34 19.97 -1.87
C ALA A 311 4.86 18.73 -2.65
N ILE A 312 4.85 18.75 -3.99
CA ILE A 312 4.45 17.59 -4.82
C ILE A 312 5.24 16.35 -4.41
N TYR A 313 6.55 16.46 -4.25
CA TYR A 313 7.42 15.29 -4.02
C TYR A 313 7.48 14.82 -2.57
N SER A 314 7.24 15.70 -1.61
CA SER A 314 7.05 15.32 -0.20
C SER A 314 5.79 14.47 0.04
N LEU A 315 4.82 14.56 -0.89
CA LEU A 315 3.53 13.87 -0.82
C LEU A 315 3.53 12.46 -1.43
N THR A 316 4.68 11.99 -1.95
CA THR A 316 4.84 10.65 -2.52
C THR A 316 4.32 9.56 -1.56
N THR A 317 3.45 8.69 -2.07
CA THR A 317 2.91 7.59 -1.27
C THR A 317 3.85 6.38 -1.31
N VAL A 318 4.60 6.16 -0.24
CA VAL A 318 5.60 5.09 -0.15
C VAL A 318 4.93 3.72 -0.21
N ASN A 319 5.53 2.80 -0.96
CA ASN A 319 5.03 1.45 -1.22
C ASN A 319 6.19 0.45 -1.25
N HIS A 320 5.91 -0.85 -1.42
CA HIS A 320 6.95 -1.89 -1.39
C HIS A 320 8.01 -1.75 -2.49
N GLU A 321 7.64 -1.28 -3.68
CA GLU A 321 8.58 -1.12 -4.79
C GLU A 321 9.58 0.01 -4.50
N HIS A 322 9.12 1.10 -3.88
CA HIS A 322 10.01 2.14 -3.35
C HIS A 322 11.05 1.56 -2.39
N LEU A 323 10.63 0.72 -1.44
CA LEU A 323 11.57 0.10 -0.48
C LEU A 323 12.57 -0.84 -1.16
N PHE A 324 12.12 -1.67 -2.11
CA PHE A 324 13.00 -2.57 -2.85
C PHE A 324 14.01 -1.80 -3.72
N ALA A 325 13.54 -0.79 -4.46
CA ALA A 325 14.38 0.00 -5.36
C ALA A 325 15.40 0.86 -4.58
N SER A 326 14.98 1.53 -3.51
CA SER A 326 15.88 2.26 -2.61
C SER A 326 16.92 1.34 -1.96
N PHE A 327 16.53 0.13 -1.53
CA PHE A 327 17.51 -0.83 -1.02
C PHE A 327 18.53 -1.22 -2.09
N LEU A 328 18.10 -1.58 -3.30
CA LEU A 328 19.02 -1.91 -4.39
C LEU A 328 19.98 -0.76 -4.68
N ARG A 329 19.52 0.49 -4.59
CA ARG A 329 20.36 1.68 -4.75
C ARG A 329 21.43 1.78 -3.66
N PHE A 330 21.06 1.63 -2.39
CA PHE A 330 21.96 1.87 -1.26
C PHE A 330 22.82 0.67 -0.85
N TYR A 331 22.49 -0.54 -1.31
CA TYR A 331 23.21 -1.73 -0.88
C TYR A 331 24.69 -1.68 -1.32
N PRO A 332 25.65 -1.80 -0.38
CA PRO A 332 27.05 -1.51 -0.66
C PRO A 332 27.72 -2.56 -1.54
N PHE A 333 27.20 -3.79 -1.63
CA PHE A 333 27.84 -4.87 -2.39
C PHE A 333 27.16 -5.15 -3.73
N LYS A 334 27.92 -5.70 -4.69
CA LYS A 334 27.39 -6.14 -6.00
C LYS A 334 26.52 -7.39 -5.87
N ARG A 335 26.93 -8.32 -5.03
CA ARG A 335 26.28 -9.61 -4.79
C ARG A 335 25.45 -9.55 -3.52
N ILE A 336 24.17 -9.88 -3.62
CA ILE A 336 23.18 -9.80 -2.53
C ILE A 336 22.59 -11.18 -2.34
N LEU A 337 22.58 -11.71 -1.12
CA LEU A 337 21.86 -12.95 -0.86
C LEU A 337 20.35 -12.66 -0.88
N GLU A 338 19.57 -13.40 -1.65
CA GLU A 338 18.15 -13.10 -1.89
C GLU A 338 17.32 -13.05 -0.60
N ARG A 339 17.61 -13.94 0.36
CA ARG A 339 16.96 -13.91 1.68
C ARG A 339 17.26 -12.61 2.45
N GLU A 340 18.48 -12.07 2.32
CA GLU A 340 18.91 -10.85 3.00
C GLU A 340 18.29 -9.60 2.40
N PHE A 341 18.03 -9.62 1.09
CA PHE A 341 17.29 -8.57 0.40
C PHE A 341 15.85 -8.50 0.94
N LYS A 342 15.14 -9.62 0.94
CA LYS A 342 13.77 -9.70 1.49
C LYS A 342 13.73 -9.33 2.97
N ARG A 343 14.71 -9.78 3.76
CA ARG A 343 14.78 -9.52 5.22
C ARG A 343 14.89 -8.04 5.55
N ARG A 344 15.70 -7.29 4.80
CA ARG A 344 15.86 -5.86 5.04
C ARG A 344 14.63 -5.07 4.63
N VAL A 345 14.01 -5.41 3.50
CA VAL A 345 12.76 -4.76 3.08
C VAL A 345 11.62 -5.09 4.02
N PHE A 346 11.54 -6.34 4.51
CA PHE A 346 10.63 -6.72 5.59
C PHE A 346 10.84 -5.86 6.84
N TYR A 347 12.09 -5.74 7.32
CA TYR A 347 12.40 -4.97 8.51
C TYR A 347 12.04 -3.49 8.35
N ALA A 348 12.44 -2.89 7.23
CA ALA A 348 12.12 -1.50 6.91
C ALA A 348 10.60 -1.27 6.84
N ALA A 349 9.88 -2.11 6.07
CA ALA A 349 8.43 -2.01 5.94
C ALA A 349 7.71 -2.13 7.29
N SER A 350 8.20 -3.03 8.15
CA SER A 350 7.59 -3.27 9.46
C SER A 350 7.81 -2.11 10.44
N LEU A 351 9.01 -1.53 10.48
CA LEU A 351 9.30 -0.35 11.30
C LEU A 351 8.52 0.88 10.81
N ILE A 352 8.51 1.12 9.49
CA ILE A 352 7.76 2.23 8.89
C ILE A 352 6.26 2.10 9.22
N SER A 353 5.71 0.89 9.11
CA SER A 353 4.30 0.63 9.45
C SER A 353 3.98 0.86 10.92
N ASP A 354 4.93 0.64 11.81
CA ASP A 354 4.76 0.79 13.26
C ASP A 354 5.05 2.24 13.73
N GLY A 355 5.27 3.18 12.81
CA GLY A 355 5.49 4.59 13.12
C GLY A 355 6.92 4.90 13.58
N GLU A 356 7.92 4.39 12.87
CA GLU A 356 9.33 4.69 13.12
C GLU A 356 9.58 6.21 13.23
N LYS A 357 10.36 6.59 14.25
CA LYS A 357 10.60 7.99 14.59
C LYS A 357 11.25 8.75 13.43
N GLY A 358 10.70 9.91 13.09
CA GLY A 358 11.15 10.76 11.98
C GLY A 358 10.56 10.38 10.61
N LEU A 359 9.70 9.35 10.54
CA LEU A 359 8.98 8.93 9.34
C LEU A 359 7.45 9.07 9.47
N GLU A 360 6.97 9.72 10.53
CA GLU A 360 5.54 9.82 10.88
C GLU A 360 4.74 10.61 9.84
N THR A 361 5.39 11.56 9.17
CA THR A 361 4.76 12.44 8.17
C THR A 361 4.72 11.83 6.77
N ILE A 362 5.34 10.68 6.56
CA ILE A 362 5.41 10.04 5.25
C ILE A 362 4.09 9.35 4.93
N ALA A 363 3.57 9.62 3.74
CA ALA A 363 2.40 8.93 3.23
C ALA A 363 2.71 7.46 2.92
N LEU A 364 1.92 6.53 3.46
CA LEU A 364 2.09 5.09 3.27
C LEU A 364 0.92 4.47 2.52
N HIS A 365 1.25 3.66 1.50
CA HIS A 365 0.27 2.84 0.80
C HIS A 365 -0.41 1.84 1.74
N LYS A 366 -1.69 1.53 1.50
CA LYS A 366 -2.51 0.62 2.34
C LYS A 366 -1.87 -0.76 2.56
N SER A 367 -1.02 -1.23 1.64
CA SER A 367 -0.32 -2.52 1.78
C SER A 367 0.81 -2.51 2.80
N LEU A 368 1.46 -1.36 3.04
CA LEU A 368 2.52 -1.26 4.05
C LEU A 368 1.95 -1.28 5.47
N LYS A 369 0.70 -0.86 5.66
CA LYS A 369 0.01 -0.87 6.96
C LYS A 369 -0.44 -2.26 7.44
N LYS A 370 -0.26 -3.30 6.60
CA LYS A 370 -0.64 -4.69 6.90
C LYS A 370 0.54 -5.46 7.48
N ASN A 371 0.31 -6.71 7.90
CA ASN A 371 1.41 -7.60 8.28
C ASN A 371 2.33 -7.86 7.07
N GLN A 372 3.65 -7.79 7.29
CA GLN A 372 4.69 -7.91 6.26
C GLN A 372 5.32 -9.30 6.19
N ALA A 373 4.97 -10.25 7.07
CA ALA A 373 5.60 -11.57 7.18
C ALA A 373 5.50 -12.41 5.90
N HIS A 374 4.51 -12.13 5.05
CA HIS A 374 4.42 -12.72 3.72
C HIS A 374 5.70 -12.52 2.89
N LEU A 375 6.45 -11.42 3.08
CA LEU A 375 7.71 -11.17 2.36
C LEU A 375 8.80 -12.21 2.66
N LEU A 376 8.73 -12.86 3.83
CA LEU A 376 9.71 -13.84 4.29
C LEU A 376 9.17 -15.27 4.34
N THR A 377 7.91 -15.47 3.95
CA THR A 377 7.24 -16.77 3.96
C THR A 377 6.86 -17.20 2.54
N ASP A 378 5.76 -16.68 1.99
CA ASP A 378 5.16 -17.18 0.74
C ASP A 378 5.00 -16.13 -0.38
N ASP A 379 5.27 -14.86 -0.08
CA ASP A 379 5.02 -13.70 -0.94
C ASP A 379 3.65 -13.79 -1.66
N ARG A 380 2.58 -14.18 -0.95
CA ARG A 380 1.26 -14.45 -1.57
C ARG A 380 0.67 -13.28 -2.35
N TYR A 381 1.05 -12.06 -1.98
CA TYR A 381 0.64 -10.83 -2.68
C TYR A 381 1.57 -10.44 -3.83
N LYS A 382 2.58 -11.27 -4.14
CA LYS A 382 3.55 -11.12 -5.23
C LYS A 382 4.34 -9.81 -5.17
N LYS A 383 4.57 -9.26 -3.98
CA LYS A 383 5.24 -7.95 -3.81
C LYS A 383 6.69 -8.04 -4.24
N TYR A 384 7.37 -9.07 -3.76
CA TYR A 384 8.76 -9.31 -4.10
C TYR A 384 8.90 -9.92 -5.50
N LYS A 385 8.09 -10.94 -5.82
CA LYS A 385 8.16 -11.68 -7.09
C LYS A 385 7.94 -10.77 -8.30
N ASN A 386 6.98 -9.85 -8.24
CA ASN A 386 6.73 -8.93 -9.33
C ASN A 386 7.87 -7.92 -9.50
N PHE A 387 8.33 -7.32 -8.40
CA PHE A 387 9.46 -6.38 -8.44
C PHE A 387 10.73 -7.05 -8.98
N LEU A 388 11.05 -8.26 -8.50
CA LEU A 388 12.23 -8.98 -8.96
C LEU A 388 12.13 -9.35 -10.45
N LYS A 389 10.95 -9.79 -10.91
CA LYS A 389 10.70 -10.09 -12.34
C LYS A 389 11.03 -8.86 -13.19
N LEU A 390 10.50 -7.70 -12.82
CA LEU A 390 10.77 -6.42 -13.49
C LEU A 390 12.27 -6.08 -13.49
N ALA A 391 12.93 -6.20 -12.33
CA ALA A 391 14.36 -5.92 -12.20
C ALA A 391 15.24 -6.84 -13.04
N ILE A 392 14.86 -8.11 -13.20
CA ILE A 392 15.56 -9.08 -14.06
C ILE A 392 15.32 -8.79 -15.53
N GLU A 393 14.07 -8.55 -15.95
CA GLU A 393 13.72 -8.25 -17.35
C GLU A 393 14.44 -7.00 -17.87
N LYS A 394 14.62 -5.99 -17.02
CA LYS A 394 15.37 -4.77 -17.36
C LYS A 394 16.89 -4.92 -17.17
N GLY A 395 17.33 -6.10 -16.73
CA GLY A 395 18.73 -6.45 -16.51
C GLY A 395 19.40 -5.60 -15.44
N VAL A 396 18.63 -5.09 -14.47
CA VAL A 396 19.11 -4.35 -13.28
C VAL A 396 19.72 -5.32 -12.28
N VAL A 397 19.15 -6.51 -12.20
CA VAL A 397 19.61 -7.62 -11.36
C VAL A 397 19.65 -8.90 -12.20
N LYS A 398 20.65 -9.76 -11.99
CA LYS A 398 20.67 -11.14 -12.47
C LYS A 398 20.62 -12.08 -11.29
N ARG A 399 19.92 -13.22 -11.41
CA ARG A 399 19.92 -14.26 -10.37
C ARG A 399 21.03 -15.28 -10.65
N ASP A 400 21.77 -15.64 -9.62
CA ASP A 400 22.85 -16.63 -9.61
C ASP A 400 22.72 -17.49 -8.34
N GLY A 401 22.08 -18.65 -8.47
CA GLY A 401 21.66 -19.47 -7.33
C GLY A 401 20.79 -18.68 -6.34
N ASP A 402 21.20 -18.67 -5.07
CA ASP A 402 20.57 -17.90 -3.98
C ASP A 402 20.95 -16.41 -3.98
N TYR A 403 21.77 -15.96 -4.93
CA TYR A 403 22.27 -14.61 -4.99
C TYR A 403 21.66 -13.80 -6.13
N LEU A 404 21.59 -12.50 -5.88
CA LEU A 404 21.23 -11.46 -6.83
C LEU A 404 22.49 -10.64 -7.13
N ILE A 405 22.86 -10.55 -8.41
CA ILE A 405 23.99 -9.77 -8.90
C ILE A 405 23.42 -8.47 -9.49
N ARG A 406 23.71 -7.36 -8.81
CA ARG A 406 23.26 -6.02 -9.20
C ARG A 406 24.18 -5.41 -10.26
N ASP A 407 23.59 -4.78 -11.27
CA ASP A 407 24.31 -3.91 -12.20
C ASP A 407 24.28 -2.46 -11.68
N ARG A 408 25.43 -1.96 -11.22
CA ARG A 408 25.55 -0.59 -10.68
C ARG A 408 25.37 0.49 -11.74
N ALA A 409 25.74 0.21 -12.99
CA ALA A 409 25.66 1.19 -14.08
C ALA A 409 24.21 1.61 -14.38
N LYS A 410 23.24 0.76 -14.00
CA LYS A 410 21.81 0.99 -14.20
C LYS A 410 21.06 1.61 -13.02
N ILE A 411 21.71 1.86 -11.87
CA ILE A 411 21.01 2.36 -10.66
C ILE A 411 21.68 3.57 -10.02
N SER A 412 23.00 3.73 -10.16
CA SER A 412 23.79 4.63 -9.30
C SER A 412 24.83 5.50 -10.05
N ALA A 413 24.78 5.61 -11.37
CA ALA A 413 25.76 6.37 -12.14
C ALA A 413 25.37 7.86 -12.32
N PRO A 414 26.33 8.81 -12.29
CA PRO A 414 26.08 10.24 -12.52
C PRO A 414 25.35 10.53 -13.86
N LEU A 415 24.67 11.68 -13.93
CA LEU A 415 23.80 12.15 -15.03
C LEU A 415 24.44 12.09 -16.44
N SER A 416 25.76 12.12 -16.52
CA SER A 416 26.49 12.10 -17.79
C SER A 416 26.54 10.68 -18.38
N LEU A 417 25.92 10.50 -19.56
CA LEU A 417 26.47 9.77 -20.73
C LEU A 417 25.78 8.51 -21.32
N HIS A 418 24.59 8.02 -20.93
CA HIS A 418 24.01 6.89 -21.69
C HIS A 418 22.49 6.92 -21.94
N ARG A 419 22.12 6.96 -23.24
CA ARG A 419 20.75 6.79 -23.78
C ARG A 419 20.05 5.50 -23.32
N GLY A 420 20.78 4.49 -22.84
CA GLY A 420 20.23 3.22 -22.34
C GLY A 420 19.44 3.31 -21.02
N ARG A 421 19.37 4.48 -20.37
CA ARG A 421 18.67 4.68 -19.07
C ARG A 421 17.18 5.01 -19.18
N ILE A 422 16.71 5.46 -20.36
CA ILE A 422 15.35 5.97 -20.58
C ILE A 422 14.26 4.90 -20.33
N ASN A 423 14.65 3.61 -20.24
CA ASN A 423 13.76 2.47 -20.09
C ASN A 423 14.01 1.64 -18.81
N ASN A 424 14.48 2.25 -17.71
CA ASN A 424 14.65 1.55 -16.42
C ASN A 424 13.60 1.92 -15.36
N PRO A 425 12.45 1.22 -15.32
CA PRO A 425 11.41 1.36 -14.29
C PRO A 425 11.93 1.31 -12.84
N VAL A 426 12.95 0.50 -12.54
CA VAL A 426 13.48 0.38 -11.17
C VAL A 426 14.16 1.66 -10.71
N GLU A 427 14.84 2.35 -11.63
CA GLU A 427 15.46 3.65 -11.35
C GLU A 427 14.39 4.74 -11.17
N VAL A 428 13.34 4.74 -11.99
CA VAL A 428 12.18 5.64 -11.85
C VAL A 428 11.54 5.50 -10.46
N ILE A 429 11.28 4.26 -10.02
CA ILE A 429 10.75 3.97 -8.69
C ILE A 429 11.68 4.51 -7.59
N ALA A 430 12.99 4.25 -7.68
CA ALA A 430 13.93 4.73 -6.68
C ALA A 430 14.03 6.27 -6.63
N ASN A 431 13.86 6.94 -7.77
CA ASN A 431 13.88 8.40 -7.86
C ASN A 431 12.59 9.06 -7.34
N GLU A 432 11.43 8.41 -7.47
CA GLU A 432 10.19 8.92 -6.87
C GLU A 432 10.31 9.07 -5.33
N ALA A 433 11.05 8.17 -4.69
CA ALA A 433 11.30 8.20 -3.25
C ALA A 433 12.51 9.05 -2.81
N GLU A 434 13.39 9.45 -3.75
CA GLU A 434 14.61 10.23 -3.47
C GLU A 434 14.37 11.53 -2.66
N PRO A 435 13.37 12.38 -2.98
CA PRO A 435 13.13 13.62 -2.22
C PRO A 435 12.74 13.38 -0.76
N LEU A 436 12.28 12.17 -0.39
CA LEU A 436 11.98 11.81 0.99
C LEU A 436 13.28 11.56 1.79
N LYS A 437 14.01 12.63 2.14
CA LYS A 437 15.35 12.57 2.78
C LYS A 437 15.40 11.72 4.05
N ALA A 438 14.34 11.76 4.87
CA ALA A 438 14.23 10.95 6.07
C ALA A 438 14.16 9.45 5.72
N LEU A 439 13.34 9.09 4.73
CA LEU A 439 13.25 7.72 4.20
C LEU A 439 14.59 7.27 3.60
N GLN A 440 15.24 8.11 2.79
CA GLN A 440 16.53 7.75 2.17
C GLN A 440 17.60 7.47 3.23
N SER A 441 17.70 8.32 4.25
CA SER A 441 18.63 8.12 5.38
C SER A 441 18.33 6.82 6.14
N PHE A 442 17.06 6.55 6.41
CA PHE A 442 16.62 5.32 7.07
C PHE A 442 16.92 4.06 6.24
N MET A 443 16.58 4.07 4.95
CA MET A 443 16.85 2.96 4.04
C MET A 443 18.34 2.70 3.87
N LYS A 444 19.17 3.76 3.79
CA LYS A 444 20.62 3.65 3.75
C LYS A 444 21.18 3.02 5.03
N SER A 445 20.69 3.44 6.20
CA SER A 445 21.06 2.84 7.49
C SER A 445 20.82 1.33 7.52
N ILE A 446 19.62 0.88 7.11
CA ILE A 446 19.28 -0.55 7.03
C ILE A 446 20.14 -1.28 5.99
N ALA A 447 20.40 -0.66 4.84
CA ALA A 447 21.14 -1.28 3.75
C ALA A 447 22.59 -1.62 4.13
N TRP A 448 23.20 -0.81 5.00
CA TRP A 448 24.58 -0.96 5.45
C TRP A 448 24.77 -1.90 6.63
N GLN A 449 23.69 -2.36 7.27
CA GLN A 449 23.80 -3.27 8.41
C GLN A 449 24.36 -4.64 7.98
N PRO A 450 25.29 -5.24 8.76
CA PRO A 450 25.76 -6.61 8.54
C PRO A 450 24.62 -7.64 8.59
N ASN A 451 24.74 -8.74 7.82
CA ASN A 451 23.71 -9.79 7.73
C ASN A 451 23.40 -10.43 9.10
N THR A 452 24.42 -10.69 9.91
CA THR A 452 24.27 -11.27 11.25
C THR A 452 23.48 -10.33 12.15
N LEU A 453 23.80 -9.03 12.15
CA LEU A 453 23.08 -8.03 12.92
C LEU A 453 21.63 -7.89 12.45
N MET A 454 21.39 -7.87 11.13
CA MET A 454 20.02 -7.81 10.59
C MET A 454 19.15 -8.97 11.04
N SER A 455 19.71 -10.18 11.09
CA SER A 455 19.02 -11.37 11.59
C SER A 455 18.59 -11.16 13.06
N HIS A 456 19.48 -10.64 13.90
CA HIS A 456 19.19 -10.35 15.30
C HIS A 456 18.18 -9.21 15.48
N LEU A 457 18.27 -8.16 14.67
CA LEU A 457 17.36 -7.01 14.71
C LEU A 457 15.94 -7.43 14.38
N VAL A 458 15.75 -8.20 13.30
CA VAL A 458 14.44 -8.74 12.91
C VAL A 458 13.84 -9.59 14.01
N ALA A 459 14.60 -10.54 14.54
CA ALA A 459 14.10 -11.45 15.57
C ALA A 459 13.76 -10.72 16.88
N ARG A 460 14.58 -9.73 17.28
CA ARG A 460 14.29 -8.86 18.45
C ARG A 460 13.04 -8.03 18.22
N TYR A 461 12.87 -7.44 17.04
CA TYR A 461 11.70 -6.65 16.67
C TYR A 461 10.43 -7.50 16.73
N MET A 462 10.42 -8.68 16.11
CA MET A 462 9.30 -9.63 16.18
C MET A 462 8.94 -9.98 17.64
N LEU A 463 9.93 -10.33 18.46
CA LEU A 463 9.69 -10.71 19.86
C LEU A 463 9.13 -9.53 20.69
N ARG A 464 9.64 -8.31 20.47
CA ARG A 464 9.13 -7.11 21.16
C ARG A 464 7.71 -6.80 20.73
N ARG A 465 7.43 -6.83 19.43
CA ARG A 465 6.11 -6.57 18.87
C ARG A 465 5.06 -7.53 19.43
N ASP A 466 5.35 -8.83 19.48
CA ASP A 466 4.41 -9.82 20.01
C ASP A 466 4.16 -9.66 21.52
N LYS A 467 5.20 -9.29 22.29
CA LYS A 467 5.05 -8.96 23.72
C LYS A 467 4.25 -7.68 23.94
N ALA A 468 4.51 -6.63 23.17
CA ALA A 468 3.78 -5.37 23.25
C ALA A 468 2.32 -5.55 22.86
N ARG A 469 2.03 -6.37 21.83
CA ARG A 469 0.66 -6.71 21.43
C ARG A 469 -0.07 -7.44 22.55
N TYR A 470 0.56 -8.42 23.20
CA TYR A 470 0.00 -9.09 24.38
C TYR A 470 -0.30 -8.09 25.51
N GLU A 471 0.64 -7.22 25.85
CA GLU A 471 0.49 -6.23 26.91
C GLU A 471 -0.64 -5.23 26.58
N SER A 472 -0.78 -4.82 25.32
CA SER A 472 -1.89 -3.96 24.86
C SER A 472 -3.24 -4.68 24.90
N ASP A 473 -3.29 -5.94 24.47
CA ASP A 473 -4.55 -6.71 24.50
C ASP A 473 -5.00 -6.94 25.96
N CYS A 474 -4.07 -7.23 26.88
CA CYS A 474 -4.36 -7.37 28.31
C CYS A 474 -4.88 -6.08 28.94
N LYS A 475 -4.31 -4.92 28.58
CA LYS A 475 -4.79 -3.62 29.04
C LYS A 475 -6.21 -3.31 28.56
N LYS A 476 -6.56 -3.76 27.35
CA LYS A 476 -7.85 -3.45 26.71
C LYS A 476 -8.97 -4.38 27.16
N TYR A 477 -8.71 -5.68 27.26
CA TYR A 477 -9.75 -6.70 27.47
C TYR A 477 -9.60 -7.47 28.79
N GLY A 478 -8.66 -7.04 29.64
CA GLY A 478 -8.25 -7.81 30.81
C GLY A 478 -7.39 -9.01 30.44
N SER A 479 -6.85 -9.67 31.45
CA SER A 479 -6.13 -10.92 31.31
C SER A 479 -6.69 -11.95 32.27
N LEU A 480 -6.49 -13.24 31.95
CA LEU A 480 -6.65 -14.33 32.93
C LEU A 480 -5.76 -14.14 34.18
N GLU A 481 -4.85 -13.15 34.18
CA GLU A 481 -3.98 -12.80 35.32
C GLU A 481 -4.71 -12.00 36.41
N ALA A 482 -5.89 -11.41 36.13
CA ALA A 482 -6.72 -10.72 37.13
C ALA A 482 -7.19 -11.67 38.27
N GLU A 483 -7.06 -12.98 38.08
CA GLU A 483 -7.30 -14.04 39.07
C GLU A 483 -6.01 -14.56 39.75
N GLY A 484 -4.99 -13.72 39.94
CA GLY A 484 -3.81 -14.02 40.77
C GLY A 484 -2.77 -15.00 40.18
N LYS A 485 -2.84 -15.32 38.87
CA LYS A 485 -1.87 -16.21 38.20
C LYS A 485 -0.81 -15.44 37.40
N LYS A 486 0.45 -15.94 37.44
CA LYS A 486 1.65 -15.44 36.70
C LYS A 486 1.36 -15.23 35.19
N LYS A 487 2.26 -14.56 34.45
CA LYS A 487 2.17 -14.26 33.00
C LYS A 487 2.02 -15.48 32.06
N LEU A 488 0.90 -16.21 32.13
CA LEU A 488 0.65 -17.48 31.43
C LEU A 488 0.36 -17.28 29.94
N GLY A 489 -0.27 -16.16 29.58
CA GLY A 489 -0.65 -15.82 28.22
C GLY A 489 0.49 -15.26 27.37
N ARG A 490 1.59 -14.83 28.01
CA ARG A 490 2.68 -14.11 27.33
C ARG A 490 3.47 -15.05 26.40
N PRO A 491 3.77 -14.64 25.15
CA PRO A 491 4.67 -15.39 24.29
C PRO A 491 6.08 -15.46 24.91
N PHE A 492 6.81 -16.55 24.66
CA PHE A 492 8.11 -16.80 25.27
C PHE A 492 9.13 -17.34 24.28
N LEU A 493 10.41 -17.04 24.51
CA LEU A 493 11.54 -17.58 23.75
C LEU A 493 12.51 -18.25 24.71
N LEU A 494 12.76 -19.54 24.52
CA LEU A 494 13.79 -20.31 25.20
C LEU A 494 14.97 -20.48 24.25
N ARG A 495 16.14 -19.96 24.64
CA ARG A 495 17.35 -20.03 23.81
C ARG A 495 17.98 -21.41 23.92
N GLY A 496 18.43 -21.94 22.79
CA GLY A 496 19.22 -23.17 22.69
C GLY A 496 20.64 -22.89 22.22
N TYR A 497 21.39 -23.95 21.94
CA TYR A 497 22.74 -23.90 21.36
C TYR A 497 22.82 -24.56 19.97
N ARG A 498 21.78 -25.27 19.54
CA ARG A 498 21.68 -25.83 18.17
C ARG A 498 21.27 -24.75 17.16
N ASN A 499 21.56 -25.01 15.89
CA ASN A 499 21.12 -24.17 14.76
C ASN A 499 19.68 -24.42 14.32
N THR A 500 18.95 -25.30 15.02
CA THR A 500 17.56 -25.68 14.74
C THR A 500 16.66 -25.06 15.80
N GLY A 501 15.60 -24.39 15.33
CA GLY A 501 14.59 -23.74 16.15
C GLY A 501 13.22 -24.39 15.98
N VAL A 502 12.41 -24.35 17.03
CA VAL A 502 11.06 -24.92 17.05
C VAL A 502 10.05 -23.83 17.41
N VAL A 503 9.06 -23.62 16.55
CA VAL A 503 7.89 -22.77 16.85
C VAL A 503 6.77 -23.66 17.36
N LEU A 504 6.28 -23.36 18.58
CA LEU A 504 5.19 -24.09 19.23
C LEU A 504 3.93 -23.23 19.28
N VAL A 505 2.80 -23.80 18.87
CA VAL A 505 1.50 -23.13 18.84
C VAL A 505 0.49 -23.92 19.68
N HIS A 506 -0.20 -23.22 20.58
CA HIS A 506 -1.20 -23.81 21.49
C HIS A 506 -2.55 -24.05 20.79
N SER A 507 -3.44 -24.75 21.48
CA SER A 507 -4.80 -25.07 21.04
C SER A 507 -5.78 -23.89 21.14
N TYR A 508 -6.97 -24.06 20.54
CA TYR A 508 -8.07 -23.08 20.59
C TYR A 508 -8.59 -22.95 22.03
N LEU A 509 -8.94 -21.73 22.48
CA LEU A 509 -9.34 -21.41 23.86
C LEU A 509 -8.24 -21.64 24.92
N SER A 510 -6.99 -21.86 24.49
CA SER A 510 -5.82 -22.08 25.35
C SER A 510 -4.84 -20.90 25.27
N GLN A 511 -3.61 -21.10 25.71
CA GLN A 511 -2.56 -20.06 25.78
C GLN A 511 -1.14 -20.67 25.72
N PRO A 512 -0.08 -19.88 25.46
CA PRO A 512 1.28 -20.40 25.28
C PRO A 512 1.78 -21.31 26.40
N ARG A 513 1.29 -21.13 27.64
CA ARG A 513 1.63 -22.01 28.77
C ARG A 513 1.37 -23.50 28.48
N GLU A 514 0.37 -23.83 27.68
CA GLU A 514 0.00 -25.22 27.33
C GLU A 514 1.18 -26.02 26.80
N VAL A 515 2.01 -25.41 25.96
CA VAL A 515 3.14 -26.05 25.28
C VAL A 515 4.46 -25.89 26.05
N MET A 516 4.44 -25.33 27.26
CA MET A 516 5.66 -25.03 28.04
C MET A 516 6.45 -26.29 28.43
N ALA A 517 5.78 -27.40 28.75
CA ALA A 517 6.45 -28.65 29.10
C ALA A 517 7.24 -29.21 27.91
N LEU A 518 6.61 -29.28 26.73
CA LEU A 518 7.27 -29.60 25.47
C LEU A 518 8.41 -28.63 25.15
N ALA A 519 8.19 -27.33 25.35
CA ALA A 519 9.20 -26.33 25.08
C ALA A 519 10.47 -26.53 25.92
N ARG A 520 10.31 -26.83 27.20
CA ARG A 520 11.43 -27.13 28.11
C ARG A 520 12.14 -28.41 27.73
N ALA A 521 11.39 -29.46 27.36
CA ALA A 521 11.96 -30.73 26.95
C ALA A 521 12.82 -30.58 25.67
N LEU A 522 12.32 -29.86 24.67
CA LEU A 522 13.08 -29.53 23.44
C LEU A 522 14.30 -28.64 23.73
N ARG A 523 14.14 -27.61 24.57
CA ARG A 523 15.25 -26.74 24.98
C ARG A 523 16.35 -27.52 25.71
N ASN A 524 16.00 -28.50 26.54
CA ASN A 524 16.96 -29.36 27.23
C ASN A 524 17.75 -30.26 26.28
N LYS A 525 17.26 -30.46 25.04
CA LYS A 525 18.01 -31.12 23.96
C LYS A 525 18.80 -30.12 23.09
N GLY A 526 18.80 -28.84 23.46
CA GLY A 526 19.59 -27.78 22.84
C GLY A 526 18.89 -26.98 21.74
N PHE A 527 17.63 -27.27 21.43
CA PHE A 527 16.86 -26.52 20.44
C PHE A 527 16.48 -25.14 20.94
N TRP A 528 16.42 -24.16 20.04
CA TRP A 528 15.71 -22.90 20.33
C TRP A 528 14.21 -23.17 20.26
N VAL A 529 13.43 -22.58 21.17
CA VAL A 529 11.99 -22.80 21.20
C VAL A 529 11.25 -21.49 21.41
N TYR A 530 10.30 -21.20 20.53
CA TYR A 530 9.42 -20.04 20.63
C TYR A 530 7.97 -20.49 20.79
N GLY A 531 7.35 -20.11 21.91
CA GLY A 531 5.91 -20.31 22.15
C GLY A 531 5.11 -19.13 21.63
N GLN A 532 4.47 -19.31 20.47
CA GLN A 532 3.63 -18.31 19.83
C GLN A 532 2.32 -18.15 20.59
N ARG A 533 1.90 -16.90 20.78
CA ARG A 533 0.53 -16.58 21.24
C ARG A 533 -0.34 -16.26 20.02
N LEU A 534 -1.52 -16.86 19.96
CA LEU A 534 -2.53 -16.49 18.96
C LEU A 534 -3.31 -15.23 19.42
N PRO A 535 -3.60 -14.28 18.52
CA PRO A 535 -4.50 -13.16 18.83
C PRO A 535 -5.82 -13.62 19.46
N GLY A 536 -6.31 -12.89 20.47
CA GLY A 536 -7.51 -13.27 21.20
C GLY A 536 -7.30 -14.37 22.24
N HIS A 537 -6.11 -14.94 22.37
CA HIS A 537 -5.81 -16.00 23.33
C HIS A 537 -4.86 -15.52 24.44
N GLY A 538 -4.96 -16.11 25.63
CA GLY A 538 -4.22 -15.70 26.81
C GLY A 538 -4.69 -14.38 27.45
N THR A 539 -5.80 -13.81 26.96
CA THR A 539 -6.45 -12.57 27.43
C THR A 539 -7.86 -12.84 27.94
N SER A 540 -8.90 -12.72 27.10
CA SER A 540 -10.30 -12.97 27.46
C SER A 540 -11.12 -13.51 26.28
N ALA A 541 -12.29 -14.10 26.56
CA ALA A 541 -13.20 -14.58 25.52
C ALA A 541 -13.79 -13.45 24.67
N GLU A 542 -13.89 -12.23 25.21
CA GLU A 542 -14.27 -11.02 24.48
C GLU A 542 -13.21 -10.63 23.44
N ASP A 543 -11.93 -10.65 23.82
CA ASP A 543 -10.84 -10.42 22.87
C ASP A 543 -10.92 -11.42 21.71
N LEU A 544 -11.08 -12.72 22.02
CA LEU A 544 -11.22 -13.78 21.02
C LEU A 544 -12.40 -13.58 20.07
N ALA A 545 -13.55 -13.13 20.58
CA ALA A 545 -14.74 -12.88 19.78
C ALA A 545 -14.51 -11.85 18.67
N GLY A 546 -13.58 -10.90 18.89
CA GLY A 546 -13.25 -9.86 17.92
C GLY A 546 -12.19 -10.26 16.88
N ARG A 547 -11.58 -11.44 16.97
CA ARG A 547 -10.45 -11.82 16.11
C ARG A 547 -10.87 -12.61 14.89
N LYS A 548 -10.10 -12.43 13.82
CA LYS A 548 -10.24 -13.20 12.57
C LYS A 548 -9.20 -14.29 12.47
N TYR A 549 -9.54 -15.42 11.86
CA TYR A 549 -8.59 -16.55 11.73
C TYR A 549 -7.33 -16.18 10.93
N LYS A 550 -7.44 -15.20 10.02
CA LYS A 550 -6.29 -14.63 9.29
C LYS A 550 -5.25 -14.03 10.23
N GLU A 551 -5.67 -13.46 11.36
CA GLU A 551 -4.74 -12.96 12.38
C GLU A 551 -4.00 -14.10 13.09
N TRP A 552 -4.62 -15.28 13.22
CA TRP A 552 -3.94 -16.48 13.76
C TRP A 552 -2.90 -17.02 12.79
N ILE A 553 -3.23 -17.08 11.48
CA ILE A 553 -2.28 -17.45 10.43
C ILE A 553 -1.08 -16.49 10.44
N GLU A 554 -1.34 -15.18 10.47
CA GLU A 554 -0.29 -14.15 10.54
C GLU A 554 0.58 -14.26 11.79
N ALA A 555 0.03 -14.66 12.93
CA ALA A 555 0.80 -14.88 14.16
C ALA A 555 1.78 -16.06 14.01
N VAL A 556 1.35 -17.17 13.43
CA VAL A 556 2.23 -18.34 13.20
C VAL A 556 3.32 -18.02 12.17
N GLU A 557 3.01 -17.20 11.16
CA GLU A 557 4.01 -16.67 10.21
C GLU A 557 5.06 -15.80 10.91
N ASN A 558 4.63 -14.89 11.80
CA ASN A 558 5.55 -14.08 12.60
C ASN A 558 6.48 -14.95 13.46
N GLY A 559 5.95 -16.02 14.06
CA GLY A 559 6.74 -16.99 14.81
C GLY A 559 7.80 -17.68 13.96
N TYR A 560 7.46 -18.07 12.73
CA TYR A 560 8.43 -18.61 11.76
C TYR A 560 9.48 -17.57 11.34
N VAL A 561 9.06 -16.33 11.06
CA VAL A 561 9.99 -15.23 10.70
C VAL A 561 10.97 -14.94 11.84
N LEU A 562 10.50 -14.91 13.09
CA LEU A 562 11.33 -14.77 14.27
C LEU A 562 12.34 -15.92 14.35
N MET A 563 11.89 -17.17 14.25
CA MET A 563 12.76 -18.32 14.43
C MET A 563 13.77 -18.49 13.29
N SER A 564 13.36 -18.31 12.03
CA SER A 564 14.25 -18.34 10.85
C SER A 564 15.27 -17.20 10.82
N SER A 565 15.11 -16.21 11.70
CA SER A 565 16.09 -15.14 11.91
C SER A 565 17.12 -15.49 13.00
N TYR A 566 16.86 -16.45 13.87
CA TYR A 566 17.86 -16.98 14.83
C TYR A 566 18.48 -18.30 14.40
N CYS A 567 17.74 -19.13 13.68
CA CYS A 567 18.09 -20.52 13.38
C CYS A 567 18.15 -20.76 11.86
N ARG A 568 19.06 -21.64 11.44
CA ARG A 568 19.20 -22.06 10.04
C ARG A 568 18.05 -22.97 9.62
N GLU A 569 17.60 -23.82 10.53
CA GLU A 569 16.50 -24.75 10.32
C GLU A 569 15.37 -24.43 11.29
N VAL A 570 14.13 -24.54 10.81
CA VAL A 570 12.93 -24.26 11.61
C VAL A 570 11.96 -25.42 11.48
N VAL A 571 11.59 -25.99 12.62
CA VAL A 571 10.47 -26.93 12.76
C VAL A 571 9.30 -26.17 13.35
N VAL A 572 8.09 -26.46 12.88
CA VAL A 572 6.86 -25.87 13.43
C VAL A 572 5.94 -26.95 13.94
N GLY A 573 5.27 -26.73 15.07
CA GLY A 573 4.30 -27.70 15.56
C GLY A 573 3.40 -27.18 16.65
N GLY A 574 2.37 -27.94 16.97
CA GLY A 574 1.37 -27.46 17.92
C GLY A 574 0.27 -28.46 18.24
N VAL A 575 -0.67 -28.03 19.08
CA VAL A 575 -1.77 -28.84 19.60
C VAL A 575 -3.10 -28.33 19.04
N GLY A 576 -3.98 -29.22 18.59
CA GLY A 576 -5.30 -28.90 18.07
C GLY A 576 -5.27 -27.89 16.91
N LEU A 577 -5.87 -26.72 17.15
CA LEU A 577 -5.79 -25.57 16.23
C LEU A 577 -4.34 -25.18 15.92
N GLY A 578 -3.45 -25.15 16.92
CA GLY A 578 -2.05 -24.81 16.72
C GLY A 578 -1.33 -25.77 15.78
N GLY A 579 -1.61 -27.08 15.89
CA GLY A 579 -1.10 -28.08 14.95
C GLY A 579 -1.62 -27.86 13.53
N SER A 580 -2.91 -27.53 13.41
CA SER A 580 -3.56 -27.25 12.13
C SER A 580 -3.00 -25.98 11.45
N LEU A 581 -2.71 -24.91 12.22
CA LEU A 581 -2.05 -23.70 11.73
C LEU A 581 -0.60 -23.96 11.28
N CYS A 582 0.13 -24.83 11.99
CA CYS A 582 1.47 -25.23 11.58
C CYS A 582 1.46 -26.03 10.27
N LEU A 583 0.44 -26.88 10.05
CA LEU A 583 0.23 -27.56 8.77
C LEU A 583 -0.13 -26.57 7.64
N ASP A 584 -0.95 -25.55 7.93
CA ASP A 584 -1.25 -24.47 6.96
C ASP A 584 0.03 -23.76 6.52
N LEU A 585 0.89 -23.41 7.48
CA LEU A 585 2.16 -22.78 7.19
C LEU A 585 3.07 -23.69 6.36
N ALA A 586 3.15 -24.98 6.70
CA ALA A 586 3.95 -25.97 5.96
C ALA A 586 3.48 -26.15 4.50
N ALA A 587 2.18 -26.02 4.25
CA ALA A 587 1.62 -26.09 2.90
C ALA A 587 2.12 -24.94 2.00
N ARG A 588 2.49 -23.80 2.59
CA ARG A 588 2.86 -22.57 1.87
C ARG A 588 4.35 -22.26 1.91
N VAL A 589 5.05 -22.65 2.98
CA VAL A 589 6.45 -22.27 3.23
C VAL A 589 7.38 -23.46 3.09
N LYS A 590 8.09 -23.52 1.96
CA LYS A 590 9.04 -24.62 1.66
C LYS A 590 10.29 -24.63 2.54
N GLY A 591 10.63 -23.52 3.20
CA GLY A 591 11.79 -23.42 4.09
C GLY A 591 11.59 -24.02 5.49
N ILE A 592 10.47 -24.70 5.75
CA ILE A 592 10.23 -25.45 6.99
C ILE A 592 10.92 -26.81 6.90
N LYS A 593 11.67 -27.18 7.93
CA LYS A 593 12.44 -28.42 7.98
C LYS A 593 11.57 -29.65 8.30
N GLY A 594 10.52 -29.45 9.10
CA GLY A 594 9.53 -30.47 9.41
C GLY A 594 8.35 -29.87 10.17
N VAL A 595 7.25 -30.60 10.24
CA VAL A 595 6.04 -30.18 10.95
C VAL A 595 5.46 -31.31 11.81
N PHE A 596 5.01 -30.99 13.01
CA PHE A 596 4.24 -31.95 13.81
C PHE A 596 2.93 -31.35 14.32
N ALA A 597 1.89 -32.17 14.38
CA ALA A 597 0.57 -31.75 14.89
C ALA A 597 0.03 -32.79 15.86
N VAL A 598 -0.34 -32.33 17.05
CA VAL A 598 -0.96 -33.14 18.10
C VAL A 598 -2.46 -32.90 18.07
N SER A 599 -3.23 -33.94 17.82
CA SER A 599 -4.70 -33.93 17.74
C SER A 599 -5.31 -32.89 16.77
N PRO A 600 -4.82 -32.76 15.51
CA PRO A 600 -5.39 -31.79 14.56
C PRO A 600 -6.81 -32.16 14.12
N ALA A 601 -7.71 -31.18 14.08
CA ALA A 601 -9.04 -31.38 13.55
C ALA A 601 -9.07 -31.16 12.02
N PHE A 602 -9.88 -31.94 11.30
CA PHE A 602 -10.10 -31.74 9.87
C PHE A 602 -11.26 -30.76 9.59
N SER A 603 -12.28 -30.78 10.43
CA SER A 603 -13.48 -29.93 10.30
C SER A 603 -14.13 -29.72 11.66
N LEU A 604 -15.06 -28.75 11.76
CA LEU A 604 -15.84 -28.55 13.00
C LEU A 604 -16.61 -29.80 13.45
N LYS A 605 -17.03 -30.66 12.51
CA LYS A 605 -17.76 -31.91 12.81
C LYS A 605 -16.89 -32.94 13.55
N ASN A 606 -15.58 -32.74 13.59
CA ASN A 606 -14.66 -33.61 14.31
C ASN A 606 -14.51 -33.22 15.79
N TYR A 607 -15.01 -32.04 16.18
CA TYR A 607 -15.09 -31.68 17.60
C TYR A 607 -16.30 -32.34 18.26
N SER A 608 -16.18 -32.67 19.55
CA SER A 608 -17.31 -33.19 20.33
C SER A 608 -18.39 -32.11 20.51
N THR A 609 -19.64 -32.55 20.57
CA THR A 609 -20.80 -31.65 20.75
C THR A 609 -20.79 -30.95 22.11
N GLU A 610 -20.13 -31.55 23.11
CA GLU A 610 -19.89 -30.95 24.44
C GLU A 610 -18.84 -29.83 24.41
N PHE A 611 -17.98 -29.82 23.39
CA PHE A 611 -16.95 -28.79 23.22
C PHE A 611 -17.41 -27.65 22.30
N MET A 612 -18.08 -27.97 21.19
CA MET A 612 -18.69 -26.95 20.33
C MET A 612 -19.84 -27.49 19.46
N PRO A 613 -20.82 -26.65 19.12
CA PRO A 613 -21.92 -27.05 18.24
C PRO A 613 -21.45 -27.29 16.80
N GLY A 614 -22.13 -28.19 16.09
CA GLY A 614 -21.92 -28.39 14.66
C GLY A 614 -22.29 -27.14 13.83
N ARG A 615 -21.78 -27.07 12.59
CA ARG A 615 -21.91 -25.91 11.70
C ARG A 615 -23.36 -25.45 11.47
N ASP A 616 -24.29 -26.38 11.28
CA ASP A 616 -25.69 -26.04 11.01
C ASP A 616 -26.41 -25.46 12.24
N VAL A 617 -26.02 -25.91 13.44
CA VAL A 617 -26.48 -25.33 14.71
C VAL A 617 -25.88 -23.94 14.89
N LEU A 618 -24.58 -23.79 14.63
CA LEU A 618 -23.88 -22.51 14.71
C LEU A 618 -24.48 -21.45 13.78
N ASN A 619 -24.75 -21.80 12.52
CA ASN A 619 -25.36 -20.89 11.56
C ASN A 619 -26.76 -20.43 11.99
N ARG A 620 -27.55 -21.32 12.61
CA ARG A 620 -28.86 -20.96 13.19
C ARG A 620 -28.71 -19.98 14.35
N ILE A 621 -27.76 -20.20 15.25
CA ILE A 621 -27.46 -19.30 16.38
C ILE A 621 -27.03 -17.92 15.85
N LEU A 622 -26.11 -17.87 14.89
CA LEU A 622 -25.63 -16.64 14.27
C LEU A 622 -26.75 -15.86 13.56
N ASN A 623 -27.65 -16.54 12.87
CA ASN A 623 -28.79 -15.90 12.22
C ASN A 623 -29.77 -15.28 13.23
N LYS A 624 -30.04 -15.98 14.35
CA LYS A 624 -30.85 -15.42 15.44
C LYS A 624 -30.19 -14.20 16.08
N LEU A 625 -28.89 -14.25 16.35
CA LEU A 625 -28.11 -13.11 16.87
C LEU A 625 -28.18 -11.90 15.94
N LYS A 626 -28.05 -12.10 14.62
CA LYS A 626 -28.16 -11.03 13.62
C LYS A 626 -29.55 -10.39 13.55
N ARG A 627 -30.60 -11.16 13.86
CA ARG A 627 -31.99 -10.69 13.90
C ARG A 627 -32.38 -10.10 15.25
N GLY A 628 -31.49 -10.11 16.25
CA GLY A 628 -31.80 -9.69 17.62
C GLY A 628 -32.68 -10.69 18.39
N GLU A 629 -32.88 -11.89 17.86
CA GLU A 629 -33.75 -12.95 18.41
C GLU A 629 -33.03 -13.81 19.47
N ALA A 630 -31.72 -13.62 19.67
CA ALA A 630 -30.93 -14.28 20.70
C ALA A 630 -29.97 -13.28 21.34
N GLN A 631 -29.66 -13.48 22.64
CA GLN A 631 -28.75 -12.61 23.38
C GLN A 631 -27.40 -13.28 23.71
N GLU A 632 -27.33 -14.62 23.69
CA GLU A 632 -26.12 -15.36 24.07
C GLU A 632 -25.03 -15.31 22.99
N LYS A 633 -23.97 -14.54 23.26
CA LYS A 633 -22.78 -14.42 22.40
C LYS A 633 -21.70 -15.46 22.72
N TYR A 634 -21.87 -16.18 23.82
CA TYR A 634 -20.91 -17.14 24.37
C TYR A 634 -21.62 -18.45 24.70
N LEU A 635 -20.93 -19.56 24.48
CA LEU A 635 -21.41 -20.90 24.80
C LEU A 635 -20.57 -21.49 25.93
N ALA A 636 -21.23 -22.19 26.85
CA ALA A 636 -20.58 -23.08 27.79
C ALA A 636 -20.01 -24.30 27.06
N PHE A 637 -18.92 -24.87 27.56
CA PHE A 637 -18.29 -26.05 26.99
C PHE A 637 -17.53 -26.85 28.07
N ALA A 638 -17.30 -28.14 27.82
CA ALA A 638 -16.49 -28.98 28.71
C ALA A 638 -15.01 -28.56 28.67
N GLN A 639 -14.52 -27.94 29.74
CA GLN A 639 -13.12 -27.53 29.85
C GLN A 639 -12.20 -28.73 29.99
N VAL A 640 -11.17 -28.80 29.14
CA VAL A 640 -10.11 -29.83 29.25
C VAL A 640 -9.11 -29.50 30.35
N ASN A 641 -8.76 -28.22 30.51
CA ASN A 641 -7.84 -27.75 31.53
C ASN A 641 -8.31 -26.42 32.11
N GLY A 642 -9.12 -26.47 33.17
CA GLY A 642 -9.71 -25.28 33.79
C GLY A 642 -8.72 -24.28 34.39
N HIS A 643 -7.43 -24.64 34.51
CA HIS A 643 -6.40 -23.70 34.95
C HIS A 643 -5.77 -22.89 33.81
N ILE A 644 -5.96 -23.31 32.55
CA ILE A 644 -5.32 -22.73 31.37
C ILE A 644 -6.35 -22.22 30.35
N ASN A 645 -7.48 -22.93 30.20
CA ASN A 645 -8.46 -22.67 29.15
C ASN A 645 -9.47 -21.59 29.55
N TYR A 646 -10.10 -20.98 28.55
CA TYR A 646 -11.22 -20.06 28.78
C TYR A 646 -12.45 -20.76 29.39
N VAL A 647 -13.26 -19.99 30.10
CA VAL A 647 -14.53 -20.44 30.70
C VAL A 647 -15.72 -20.33 29.73
N ALA A 648 -15.56 -19.57 28.65
CA ALA A 648 -16.61 -19.29 27.69
C ALA A 648 -16.05 -19.33 26.26
N ASN A 649 -16.82 -19.91 25.33
CA ASN A 649 -16.46 -20.04 23.92
C ASN A 649 -17.29 -19.04 23.08
N PRO A 650 -16.70 -18.00 22.48
CA PRO A 650 -17.45 -17.05 21.68
C PRO A 650 -17.95 -17.69 20.38
N VAL A 651 -19.24 -17.49 20.06
CA VAL A 651 -19.88 -18.01 18.85
C VAL A 651 -19.12 -17.60 17.59
N GLU A 652 -18.64 -16.36 17.55
CA GLU A 652 -17.84 -15.83 16.44
C GLU A 652 -16.47 -16.51 16.33
N GLY A 653 -15.83 -16.88 17.44
CA GLY A 653 -14.58 -17.63 17.45
C GLY A 653 -14.73 -19.03 16.86
N ILE A 654 -15.85 -19.71 17.15
CA ILE A 654 -16.18 -21.01 16.54
C ILE A 654 -16.36 -20.87 15.02
N ARG A 655 -17.00 -19.79 14.57
CA ARG A 655 -17.18 -19.51 13.14
C ARG A 655 -15.83 -19.35 12.44
N GLU A 656 -14.93 -18.54 13.00
CA GLU A 656 -13.60 -18.31 12.45
C GLU A 656 -12.74 -19.58 12.44
N LEU A 657 -12.84 -20.43 13.47
CA LEU A 657 -12.22 -21.75 13.48
C LEU A 657 -12.73 -22.64 12.34
N GLY A 658 -14.04 -22.65 12.09
CA GLY A 658 -14.62 -23.42 10.99
C GLY A 658 -14.17 -22.94 9.62
N GLU A 659 -14.16 -21.62 9.41
CA GLU A 659 -13.68 -21.00 8.18
C GLU A 659 -12.20 -21.30 7.92
N PHE A 660 -11.38 -21.32 8.98
CA PHE A 660 -9.99 -21.72 8.88
C PHE A 660 -9.83 -23.17 8.43
N LEU A 661 -10.51 -24.12 9.09
CA LEU A 661 -10.40 -25.55 8.76
C LEU A 661 -10.86 -25.85 7.33
N GLU A 662 -11.89 -25.16 6.85
CA GLU A 662 -12.32 -25.23 5.45
C GLU A 662 -11.28 -24.64 4.49
N SER A 663 -10.61 -23.55 4.88
CA SER A 663 -9.61 -22.88 4.04
C SER A 663 -8.34 -23.72 3.80
N ILE A 664 -7.93 -24.55 4.77
CA ILE A 664 -6.74 -25.42 4.65
C ILE A 664 -7.05 -26.75 3.95
N GLU A 665 -8.33 -27.16 3.84
CA GLU A 665 -8.72 -28.50 3.40
C GLU A 665 -8.05 -28.94 2.07
N LYS A 666 -7.93 -28.03 1.11
CA LYS A 666 -7.31 -28.30 -0.21
C LYS A 666 -5.79 -28.10 -0.22
N SER A 667 -5.24 -27.48 0.81
CA SER A 667 -3.83 -27.10 0.90
C SER A 667 -2.96 -28.21 1.48
N TYR A 668 -3.53 -29.21 2.18
CA TYR A 668 -2.78 -30.33 2.76
C TYR A 668 -1.94 -31.10 1.71
N THR A 669 -2.41 -31.19 0.47
CA THR A 669 -1.67 -31.86 -0.63
C THR A 669 -0.38 -31.13 -1.01
N ASN A 670 -0.25 -29.84 -0.64
CA ASN A 670 0.95 -29.04 -0.95
C ASN A 670 2.06 -29.21 0.10
N ILE A 671 1.77 -29.88 1.22
CA ILE A 671 2.73 -30.17 2.28
C ILE A 671 3.67 -31.27 1.78
N SER A 672 4.97 -30.97 1.71
CA SER A 672 6.00 -31.87 1.20
C SER A 672 7.11 -32.14 2.22
N GLN A 673 7.06 -31.47 3.37
CA GLN A 673 8.01 -31.59 4.47
C GLN A 673 7.76 -32.89 5.25
N PRO A 674 8.74 -33.41 6.01
CA PRO A 674 8.50 -34.45 7.00
C PRO A 674 7.37 -34.07 7.96
N VAL A 675 6.42 -34.97 8.18
CA VAL A 675 5.24 -34.74 9.04
C VAL A 675 5.09 -35.80 10.12
N LEU A 676 4.84 -35.38 11.36
CA LEU A 676 4.39 -36.25 12.43
C LEU A 676 2.99 -35.82 12.92
N ILE A 677 2.01 -36.72 12.81
CA ILE A 677 0.69 -36.54 13.41
C ILE A 677 0.59 -37.44 14.63
N ILE A 678 0.26 -36.88 15.79
CA ILE A 678 0.02 -37.63 17.02
C ILE A 678 -1.44 -37.48 17.42
N GLN A 679 -2.11 -38.57 17.76
CA GLN A 679 -3.51 -38.58 18.17
C GLN A 679 -3.73 -39.56 19.32
N ALA A 680 -4.63 -39.23 20.25
CA ALA A 680 -5.14 -40.17 21.24
C ALA A 680 -6.41 -40.86 20.75
N ASP A 681 -6.55 -42.17 20.96
CA ASP A 681 -7.71 -42.98 20.55
C ASP A 681 -9.02 -42.59 21.27
N GLY A 682 -8.93 -42.30 22.57
CA GLY A 682 -10.03 -41.87 23.43
C GLY A 682 -10.20 -40.36 23.57
N ASN A 683 -9.69 -39.55 22.63
CA ASN A 683 -9.69 -38.09 22.75
C ASN A 683 -11.13 -37.52 22.87
N PRO A 684 -11.48 -36.85 23.99
CA PRO A 684 -12.85 -36.41 24.28
C PRO A 684 -13.26 -35.14 23.53
N VAL A 685 -12.32 -34.44 22.90
CA VAL A 685 -12.57 -33.16 22.22
C VAL A 685 -12.46 -33.29 20.70
N VAL A 686 -11.45 -33.98 20.18
CA VAL A 686 -11.24 -34.12 18.72
C VAL A 686 -11.20 -35.59 18.36
N SER A 687 -12.16 -36.02 17.55
CA SER A 687 -12.27 -37.40 17.06
C SER A 687 -11.01 -37.81 16.27
N PRO A 688 -10.45 -39.01 16.52
CA PRO A 688 -9.31 -39.55 15.76
C PRO A 688 -9.56 -39.63 14.25
N LYS A 689 -10.82 -39.77 13.82
CA LYS A 689 -11.22 -39.77 12.40
C LYS A 689 -10.80 -38.47 11.70
N GLY A 690 -10.78 -37.35 12.41
CA GLY A 690 -10.32 -36.06 11.89
C GLY A 690 -8.83 -36.10 11.56
N SER A 691 -8.00 -36.46 12.53
CA SER A 691 -6.54 -36.59 12.36
C SER A 691 -6.16 -37.60 11.28
N GLY A 692 -6.88 -38.73 11.19
CA GLY A 692 -6.69 -39.71 10.12
C GLY A 692 -6.98 -39.14 8.73
N LYS A 693 -8.03 -38.32 8.57
CA LYS A 693 -8.31 -37.61 7.31
C LYS A 693 -7.23 -36.59 6.96
N VAL A 694 -6.74 -35.83 7.93
CA VAL A 694 -5.61 -34.91 7.74
C VAL A 694 -4.39 -35.66 7.23
N PHE A 695 -4.01 -36.75 7.90
CA PHE A 695 -2.89 -37.61 7.50
C PHE A 695 -3.03 -38.18 6.09
N GLY A 696 -4.22 -38.66 5.73
CA GLY A 696 -4.51 -39.18 4.40
C GLY A 696 -4.32 -38.14 3.29
N ARG A 697 -4.62 -36.86 3.54
CA ARG A 697 -4.51 -35.79 2.55
C ARG A 697 -3.14 -35.11 2.47
N ILE A 698 -2.28 -35.28 3.46
CA ILE A 698 -0.92 -34.72 3.43
C ILE A 698 -0.15 -35.29 2.24
N GLY A 699 0.40 -34.41 1.40
CA GLY A 699 1.14 -34.77 0.19
C GLY A 699 2.58 -35.27 0.42
N SER A 700 3.08 -35.21 1.64
CA SER A 700 4.44 -35.62 1.97
C SER A 700 4.61 -37.13 1.88
N SER A 701 5.72 -37.57 1.27
CA SER A 701 6.15 -38.96 1.27
C SER A 701 6.76 -39.39 2.61
N GLN A 702 7.22 -38.43 3.42
CA GLN A 702 7.77 -38.66 4.76
C GLN A 702 6.75 -38.23 5.80
N LYS A 703 5.80 -39.10 6.12
CA LYS A 703 4.77 -38.81 7.12
C LYS A 703 4.54 -39.99 8.05
N GLU A 704 4.38 -39.70 9.34
CA GLU A 704 4.09 -40.67 10.38
C GLU A 704 2.78 -40.32 11.10
N PHE A 705 1.96 -41.34 11.39
CA PHE A 705 0.76 -41.23 12.22
C PHE A 705 0.93 -42.08 13.47
N SER A 706 1.03 -41.44 14.64
CA SER A 706 1.17 -42.08 15.94
C SER A 706 -0.14 -42.01 16.70
N LEU A 707 -0.81 -43.16 16.83
CA LEU A 707 -2.00 -43.32 17.66
C LEU A 707 -1.59 -43.82 19.05
N LEU A 708 -1.99 -43.09 20.09
CA LEU A 708 -1.69 -43.40 21.48
C LEU A 708 -2.95 -43.84 22.21
N SER A 709 -2.83 -44.86 23.06
CA SER A 709 -3.91 -45.25 23.95
C SER A 709 -3.99 -44.26 25.12
N SER A 710 -4.97 -43.36 25.07
CA SER A 710 -5.19 -42.29 26.05
C SER A 710 -6.57 -41.66 25.88
N ASP A 711 -7.14 -41.22 26.99
CA ASP A 711 -8.39 -40.46 27.10
C ASP A 711 -8.17 -38.93 27.19
N GLN A 712 -6.93 -38.46 27.03
CA GLN A 712 -6.60 -37.03 27.16
C GLN A 712 -6.59 -36.31 25.81
N HIS A 713 -7.14 -35.08 25.80
CA HIS A 713 -7.02 -34.21 24.62
C HIS A 713 -5.65 -33.51 24.53
N ILE A 714 -5.17 -32.95 25.65
CA ILE A 714 -3.88 -32.27 25.71
C ILE A 714 -2.80 -33.30 26.07
N LEU A 715 -2.06 -33.76 25.06
CA LEU A 715 -1.05 -34.81 25.21
C LEU A 715 0.35 -34.29 25.58
N VAL A 716 0.53 -32.97 25.58
CA VAL A 716 1.83 -32.32 25.83
C VAL A 716 2.02 -31.84 27.27
N ASN A 717 1.03 -32.05 28.14
CA ASN A 717 1.10 -31.82 29.58
C ASN A 717 0.30 -32.89 30.34
N GLY A 718 0.53 -33.03 31.65
CA GLY A 718 -0.20 -33.99 32.48
C GLY A 718 0.38 -35.41 32.50
N LYS A 719 -0.37 -36.35 33.09
CA LYS A 719 0.05 -37.76 33.22
C LYS A 719 0.06 -38.42 31.84
N GLY A 720 1.19 -39.03 31.46
CA GLY A 720 1.35 -39.71 30.16
C GLY A 720 2.03 -38.88 29.07
N SER A 721 2.27 -37.58 29.31
CA SER A 721 2.86 -36.69 28.30
C SER A 721 4.27 -37.10 27.87
N THR A 722 5.04 -37.79 28.74
CA THR A 722 6.45 -38.16 28.49
C THR A 722 6.64 -38.88 27.15
N ARG A 723 5.77 -39.85 26.82
CA ARG A 723 5.83 -40.61 25.56
C ARG A 723 5.66 -39.69 24.34
N VAL A 724 4.74 -38.72 24.43
CA VAL A 724 4.47 -37.75 23.38
C VAL A 724 5.65 -36.80 23.22
N LEU A 725 6.19 -36.31 24.33
CA LEU A 725 7.35 -35.42 24.33
C LEU A 725 8.57 -36.12 23.71
N GLU A 726 8.85 -37.36 24.09
CA GLU A 726 9.94 -38.18 23.54
C GLU A 726 9.75 -38.41 22.04
N LYS A 727 8.54 -38.79 21.60
CA LYS A 727 8.26 -39.01 20.18
C LYS A 727 8.49 -37.74 19.35
N ILE A 728 8.05 -36.59 19.83
CA ILE A 728 8.30 -35.29 19.17
C ILE A 728 9.80 -34.97 19.16
N ILE A 729 10.50 -35.19 20.27
CA ILE A 729 11.95 -34.95 20.35
C ILE A 729 12.70 -35.81 19.34
N LEU A 730 12.40 -37.11 19.26
CA LEU A 730 13.01 -38.04 18.31
C LEU A 730 12.75 -37.62 16.87
N PHE A 731 11.52 -37.21 16.56
CA PHE A 731 11.18 -36.66 15.25
C PHE A 731 12.03 -35.43 14.94
N VAL A 732 12.07 -34.43 15.83
CA VAL A 732 12.85 -33.20 15.62
C VAL A 732 14.35 -33.47 15.50
N GLN A 733 14.89 -34.46 16.21
CA GLN A 733 16.30 -34.86 16.12
C GLN A 733 16.63 -35.65 14.85
N GLY A 734 15.65 -36.33 14.26
CA GLY A 734 15.82 -37.14 13.04
C GLY A 734 15.68 -36.37 11.72
N LEU A 735 15.36 -35.07 11.76
CA LEU A 735 15.35 -34.17 10.61
C LEU A 735 16.75 -33.61 10.33
#